data_AF-A0A518K220-F1
#
_entry.id   AF-A0A518K220-F1
#
_cell.length_a   1.000
_cell.length_b   1.000
_cell.length_c   1.000
_cell.angle_alpha   90.00
_cell.angle_beta   90.00
_cell.angle_gamma   90.00
#
_symmetry.space_group_name_H-M   'P 1'
#
loop_
_entity.id
_entity.type
_entity.pdbx_description
1 polymer ?
#
loop_
_entity_poly.entity_id
_entity_poly.type
_entity_poly.pdbx_seq_one_letter_code
_entity_poly.pdbx_strand_id
1 'polypeptide(L)'
;MRAFCRLPAAVSLILLIGGEQCLGQEVTVQITNADEIVASLPDTSLVQDVLRDIDHDLSSVAFHRDARSITPQVLANQLIRLAAPDSVSNSSFAVRNGVATFRLSPVEDFGAFLESIDYGEVVSSDASERIVRVKVDVEELQVDKLMARAEKKGDDEADHLDELLSGNSRSPRASMNFGGGPNLPGMSENPDVTERLGADFAEGDYVEILLQGKPHVGTILAVEEGTFGKAQAHVRLTDTKPLQKQLKRSLQRRLEKAEEFAFWAPADRLRKLPGAPAVAAEERTWQDATGKFKVAATYQKRDGDAVVLKLSNGKETKVPLAKLSDADRAYVDQLQETTENPFAEKQTAGQSLRADWSGVKRIGLSNSSKWRWKPPAVPQPKAAATSADRIDLDTPAGEGPFGAKLLELSIAPDGGSAVAVMETGHINTRTHLQRLDLKTGAADALIDCPLESRVLDASPSERLVALTTEDVGDNSTRLFIKKLVDGTLEPVTDFDADVPDSFHHGIDAARILDSSRVLVCSKSDHWTIWDFTTGKAVYTFELRTAFSPCIAIDPSGRYLFAGGMNAIVVIDLDAGKQVASLAHRFMRLGEISIDNRLKRLAISSGDNLYTVDLDTGNVTNALFGFPYDSDVDFLGKFLLVENRYIVAPEYPIFLWQYVMADGASYDNHATLRGRKLWYASRHGERSGASWSISSIPVPHEAVRDKFAELGDLDDLIILKVNDPVTIVADTDLDAATETRLVEAITKTFRAAGYKIVAAGEADDGAKEVMVTCKKASEPVTVQIGDPNAKPPKTDDRPEKDQPAHRNLPAWALLNSGPRGASFGWMWKEHTITPYQSSISIRLGDKEIWSDGHKVREGQRYWPIGKETPQDVITRITQPNTERLLELSLPAQMCKPGPVGGTYGASLLSADGIVSDYLGENQER
;
A
#
# COMPACT_ATOMS: atom_id res chain seq x y z
N MET A 1 12.16 -3.74 43.52
CA MET A 1 12.92 -3.89 44.79
C MET A 1 11.97 -3.64 45.95
N ARG A 2 12.07 -4.36 47.08
CA ARG A 2 11.26 -4.09 48.27
C ARG A 2 11.85 -2.93 49.08
N ALA A 3 11.02 -2.00 49.51
CA ALA A 3 11.23 -1.18 50.71
C ALA A 3 9.85 -0.82 51.30
N PHE A 4 9.70 -0.89 52.62
CA PHE A 4 8.45 -0.72 53.37
C PHE A 4 8.70 0.23 54.56
N CYS A 5 7.65 0.73 55.22
CA CYS A 5 7.64 1.55 56.46
C CYS A 5 8.04 3.05 56.33
N ARG A 6 7.61 4.05 57.12
CA ARG A 6 6.58 4.32 58.17
C ARG A 6 6.56 5.88 58.39
N LEU A 7 5.60 6.59 59.03
CA LEU A 7 4.34 6.22 59.68
C LEU A 7 3.11 7.13 59.28
N PRO A 8 2.63 8.23 59.95
CA PRO A 8 1.17 8.43 59.98
C PRO A 8 0.54 9.85 59.85
N ALA A 9 -0.76 9.82 59.53
CA ALA A 9 -1.87 10.72 59.83
C ALA A 9 -1.66 12.11 60.48
N ALA A 10 -2.25 13.14 59.85
CA ALA A 10 -2.99 14.20 60.54
C ALA A 10 -4.03 14.89 59.62
N VAL A 11 -5.24 15.13 60.16
CA VAL A 11 -6.30 16.07 59.71
C VAL A 11 -6.93 15.87 58.32
N SER A 12 -8.10 15.24 58.34
CA SER A 12 -9.33 15.91 57.87
C SER A 12 -10.57 15.30 58.54
N LEU A 13 -11.10 16.02 59.53
CA LEU A 13 -12.35 15.73 60.21
C LEU A 13 -13.28 16.92 59.96
N ILE A 14 -14.28 16.76 59.09
CA ILE A 14 -15.47 17.61 59.10
C ILE A 14 -16.70 16.71 59.04
N LEU A 15 -17.56 16.88 60.04
CA LEU A 15 -18.82 16.20 60.25
C LEU A 15 -19.81 16.37 59.08
N LEU A 16 -20.74 15.42 58.94
CA LEU A 16 -22.15 15.72 59.21
C LEU A 16 -22.94 14.43 59.53
N ILE A 17 -24.07 14.62 60.21
CA ILE A 17 -24.82 13.58 60.93
C ILE A 17 -26.07 13.21 60.12
N GLY A 18 -26.37 11.92 59.96
CA GLY A 18 -27.69 11.45 59.50
C GLY A 18 -27.68 10.07 58.85
N GLY A 19 -28.21 9.07 59.57
CA GLY A 19 -28.50 7.73 59.04
C GLY A 19 -27.56 6.64 59.55
N GLU A 20 -28.11 5.72 60.35
CA GLU A 20 -27.53 4.39 60.51
C GLU A 20 -27.80 3.60 59.23
N GLN A 21 -26.86 3.66 58.27
CA GLN A 21 -26.75 2.61 57.25
C GLN A 21 -25.60 1.69 57.68
N CYS A 22 -25.94 0.42 57.91
CA CYS A 22 -24.92 -0.62 58.07
C CYS A 22 -24.14 -0.74 56.76
N LEU A 23 -22.90 -0.25 56.74
CA LEU A 23 -21.95 -0.55 55.68
C LEU A 23 -21.69 -2.06 55.69
N GLY A 24 -22.39 -2.81 54.83
CA GLY A 24 -22.30 -4.26 54.75
C GLY A 24 -20.87 -4.74 54.45
N GLN A 25 -20.53 -5.92 54.94
CA GLN A 25 -19.15 -6.39 55.04
C GLN A 25 -18.80 -7.36 53.91
N GLU A 26 -17.49 -7.52 53.64
CA GLU A 26 -16.99 -8.45 52.63
C GLU A 26 -17.14 -9.90 53.11
N VAL A 27 -17.76 -10.75 52.29
CA VAL A 27 -17.95 -12.19 52.53
C VAL A 27 -17.14 -12.98 51.51
N THR A 28 -16.45 -14.03 51.97
CA THR A 28 -15.61 -14.87 51.10
C THR A 28 -16.28 -16.23 50.84
N VAL A 29 -16.59 -16.53 49.58
CA VAL A 29 -17.13 -17.82 49.13
C VAL A 29 -16.00 -18.66 48.53
N GLN A 30 -15.85 -19.91 48.95
CA GLN A 30 -14.86 -20.85 48.44
C GLN A 30 -15.54 -22.07 47.81
N ILE A 31 -15.39 -22.26 46.49
CA ILE A 31 -15.86 -23.48 45.80
C ILE A 31 -14.83 -24.59 45.99
N THR A 32 -15.28 -25.72 46.52
CA THR A 32 -14.43 -26.85 46.93
C THR A 32 -14.23 -27.92 45.85
N ASN A 33 -15.07 -27.95 44.81
CA ASN A 33 -15.02 -28.91 43.70
C ASN A 33 -14.75 -28.25 42.34
N ALA A 34 -13.92 -27.20 42.30
CA ALA A 34 -13.64 -26.45 41.08
C ALA A 34 -13.11 -27.33 39.92
N ASP A 35 -12.25 -28.32 40.21
CA ASP A 35 -11.70 -29.22 39.18
C ASP A 35 -12.75 -30.19 38.61
N GLU A 36 -13.78 -30.57 39.39
CA GLU A 36 -14.91 -31.41 38.96
C GLU A 36 -15.81 -30.63 37.97
N ILE A 37 -16.07 -29.36 38.29
CA ILE A 37 -16.82 -28.42 37.46
C ILE A 37 -16.10 -28.11 36.14
N VAL A 38 -14.77 -27.97 36.17
CA VAL A 38 -13.96 -27.76 34.95
C VAL A 38 -14.00 -28.97 34.03
N ALA A 39 -14.10 -30.19 34.57
CA ALA A 39 -14.09 -31.43 33.80
C ALA A 39 -15.45 -31.76 33.13
N SER A 40 -16.54 -31.11 33.52
CA SER A 40 -17.91 -31.40 33.07
C SER A 40 -18.47 -30.44 32.01
N LEU A 41 -17.73 -29.37 31.66
CA LEU A 41 -18.17 -28.36 30.69
C LEU A 41 -17.55 -28.61 29.30
N PRO A 42 -18.24 -28.25 28.19
CA PRO A 42 -17.71 -28.41 26.85
C PRO A 42 -16.48 -27.51 26.60
N ASP A 43 -15.51 -28.00 25.83
CA ASP A 43 -14.25 -27.30 25.54
C ASP A 43 -14.42 -26.23 24.45
N THR A 44 -15.11 -25.14 24.79
CA THR A 44 -15.32 -23.95 23.95
C THR A 44 -14.02 -23.25 23.52
N SER A 45 -12.90 -23.58 24.17
CA SER A 45 -11.58 -23.01 23.83
C SER A 45 -10.82 -23.78 22.74
N LEU A 46 -11.28 -24.98 22.36
CA LEU A 46 -10.54 -25.87 21.45
C LEU A 46 -10.27 -25.23 20.08
N VAL A 47 -11.30 -24.64 19.44
CA VAL A 47 -11.16 -23.98 18.14
C VAL A 47 -10.17 -22.83 18.22
N GLN A 48 -10.28 -21.98 19.25
CA GLN A 48 -9.38 -20.84 19.43
C GLN A 48 -7.93 -21.25 19.70
N ASP A 49 -7.71 -22.26 20.54
CA ASP A 49 -6.36 -22.74 20.86
C ASP A 49 -5.70 -23.48 19.69
N VAL A 50 -6.48 -24.24 18.92
CA VAL A 50 -6.01 -24.88 17.69
C VAL A 50 -5.64 -23.84 16.65
N LEU A 51 -6.53 -22.87 16.37
CA LEU A 51 -6.26 -21.79 15.42
C LEU A 51 -5.09 -20.91 15.90
N ARG A 52 -4.99 -20.57 17.19
CA ARG A 52 -3.84 -19.80 17.71
C ARG A 52 -2.49 -20.51 17.56
N ASP A 53 -2.46 -21.86 17.49
CA ASP A 53 -1.23 -22.63 17.26
C ASP A 53 -0.87 -22.77 15.76
N ILE A 54 -1.82 -22.54 14.85
CA ILE A 54 -1.67 -22.84 13.40
C ILE A 54 -1.93 -21.66 12.45
N ASP A 55 -2.93 -20.81 12.71
CA ASP A 55 -3.36 -19.72 11.84
C ASP A 55 -3.82 -18.52 12.70
N HIS A 56 -2.95 -17.51 12.80
CA HIS A 56 -3.19 -16.38 13.69
C HIS A 56 -4.32 -15.47 13.20
N ASP A 57 -4.52 -15.36 11.89
CA ASP A 57 -5.55 -14.51 11.30
C ASP A 57 -6.94 -15.08 11.61
N LEU A 58 -7.12 -16.39 11.38
CA LEU A 58 -8.33 -17.10 11.77
C LEU A 58 -8.49 -17.16 13.30
N SER A 59 -7.43 -17.04 14.12
CA SER A 59 -7.56 -17.02 15.59
C SER A 59 -8.21 -15.74 16.17
N SER A 60 -8.52 -14.75 15.32
CA SER A 60 -9.15 -13.49 15.72
C SER A 60 -10.58 -13.66 16.23
N VAL A 61 -10.92 -12.90 17.28
CA VAL A 61 -12.26 -12.88 17.91
C VAL A 61 -13.35 -12.34 16.97
N ALA A 62 -12.96 -11.66 15.88
CA ALA A 62 -13.90 -11.11 14.89
C ALA A 62 -14.58 -12.17 13.99
N PHE A 63 -14.08 -13.41 13.98
CA PHE A 63 -14.61 -14.51 13.16
C PHE A 63 -15.38 -15.53 13.97
N HIS A 64 -14.91 -15.88 15.18
CA HIS A 64 -15.52 -16.95 15.97
C HIS A 64 -16.47 -16.42 17.03
N ARG A 65 -17.76 -16.33 16.66
CA ARG A 65 -18.87 -15.95 17.55
C ARG A 65 -18.88 -16.77 18.84
N ASP A 66 -18.59 -18.07 18.73
CA ASP A 66 -18.58 -19.05 19.83
C ASP A 66 -17.25 -19.11 20.61
N ALA A 67 -16.17 -18.47 20.14
CA ALA A 67 -14.84 -18.58 20.76
C ALA A 67 -14.54 -17.50 21.82
N ARG A 68 -15.57 -17.01 22.51
CA ARG A 68 -15.36 -16.37 23.82
C ARG A 68 -15.17 -17.50 24.83
N SER A 69 -14.02 -17.51 25.51
CA SER A 69 -13.73 -18.48 26.56
C SER A 69 -14.62 -18.24 27.79
N ILE A 70 -15.87 -18.71 27.75
CA ILE A 70 -16.72 -18.88 28.92
C ILE A 70 -16.05 -19.97 29.75
N THR A 71 -15.15 -19.55 30.63
CA THR A 71 -14.46 -20.50 31.50
C THR A 71 -15.44 -21.02 32.55
N PRO A 72 -15.21 -22.22 33.11
CA PRO A 72 -15.96 -22.74 34.26
C PRO A 72 -16.09 -21.74 35.42
N GLN A 73 -15.08 -20.88 35.57
CA GLN A 73 -15.03 -19.75 36.50
C GLN A 73 -16.06 -18.64 36.19
N VAL A 74 -16.33 -18.32 34.92
CA VAL A 74 -17.30 -17.28 34.54
C VAL A 74 -18.72 -17.75 34.87
N LEU A 75 -19.07 -18.99 34.52
CA LEU A 75 -20.39 -19.58 34.85
C LEU A 75 -20.60 -19.67 36.37
N ALA A 76 -19.60 -20.13 37.13
CA ALA A 76 -19.68 -20.20 38.58
C ALA A 76 -19.80 -18.81 39.24
N ASN A 77 -19.18 -17.76 38.67
CA ASN A 77 -19.36 -16.39 39.16
C ASN A 77 -20.79 -15.89 38.94
N GLN A 78 -21.39 -16.19 37.78
CA GLN A 78 -22.78 -15.79 37.51
C GLN A 78 -23.78 -16.58 38.34
N LEU A 79 -23.58 -17.89 38.53
CA LEU A 79 -24.41 -18.68 39.46
C LEU A 79 -24.42 -18.08 40.88
N ILE A 80 -23.24 -17.71 41.41
CA ILE A 80 -23.13 -17.04 42.71
C ILE A 80 -23.82 -15.68 42.72
N ARG A 81 -23.66 -14.85 41.66
CA ARG A 81 -24.31 -13.53 41.56
C ARG A 81 -25.83 -13.63 41.47
N LEU A 82 -26.36 -14.56 40.69
CA LEU A 82 -27.80 -14.76 40.53
C LEU A 82 -28.45 -15.26 41.82
N ALA A 83 -27.80 -16.18 42.53
CA ALA A 83 -28.27 -16.68 43.83
C ALA A 83 -28.04 -15.71 45.02
N ALA A 84 -27.14 -14.73 44.91
CA ALA A 84 -26.91 -13.74 45.96
C ALA A 84 -28.05 -12.69 46.06
N PRO A 85 -28.32 -12.12 47.25
CA PRO A 85 -29.26 -11.01 47.39
C PRO A 85 -28.89 -9.77 46.56
N ASP A 86 -29.89 -8.98 46.17
CA ASP A 86 -29.78 -7.87 45.20
C ASP A 86 -28.85 -6.71 45.62
N SER A 87 -28.40 -6.68 46.88
CA SER A 87 -27.52 -5.64 47.42
C SER A 87 -26.01 -5.82 47.13
N VAL A 88 -25.61 -6.94 46.51
CA VAL A 88 -24.19 -7.28 46.28
C VAL A 88 -23.69 -6.71 44.95
N SER A 89 -22.63 -5.88 44.98
CA SER A 89 -22.17 -5.12 43.79
C SER A 89 -20.75 -5.43 43.31
N ASN A 90 -19.87 -6.00 44.15
CA ASN A 90 -18.49 -6.32 43.77
C ASN A 90 -18.17 -7.82 43.92
N SER A 91 -17.55 -8.38 42.88
CA SER A 91 -17.05 -9.75 42.82
C SER A 91 -15.59 -9.78 42.36
N SER A 92 -14.65 -10.05 43.27
CA SER A 92 -13.23 -10.27 42.91
C SER A 92 -12.83 -11.73 43.14
N PHE A 93 -11.87 -12.23 42.35
CA PHE A 93 -11.60 -13.66 42.20
C PHE A 93 -10.13 -14.04 42.34
N ALA A 94 -9.86 -15.20 42.95
CA ALA A 94 -8.56 -15.87 42.88
C ALA A 94 -8.68 -17.41 43.03
N VAL A 95 -7.92 -18.16 42.23
CA VAL A 95 -7.69 -19.61 42.46
C VAL A 95 -6.38 -19.82 43.21
N ARG A 96 -6.38 -20.67 44.23
CA ARG A 96 -5.18 -21.30 44.79
C ARG A 96 -5.46 -22.74 45.17
N ASN A 97 -4.57 -23.66 44.80
CA ASN A 97 -4.58 -25.07 45.22
C ASN A 97 -5.94 -25.80 45.00
N GLY A 98 -6.54 -25.65 43.81
CA GLY A 98 -7.82 -26.31 43.46
C GLY A 98 -9.07 -25.67 44.09
N VAL A 99 -8.93 -24.62 44.91
CA VAL A 99 -10.05 -23.88 45.51
C VAL A 99 -10.20 -22.53 44.83
N ALA A 100 -11.39 -22.29 44.28
CA ALA A 100 -11.78 -21.02 43.69
C ALA A 100 -12.40 -20.12 44.78
N THR A 101 -11.88 -18.91 44.94
CA THR A 101 -12.31 -17.97 45.98
C THR A 101 -12.92 -16.72 45.36
N PHE A 102 -14.15 -16.40 45.76
CA PHE A 102 -14.91 -15.20 45.39
C PHE A 102 -15.10 -14.33 46.62
N ARG A 103 -15.13 -13.02 46.43
CA ARG A 103 -15.47 -12.06 47.49
C ARG A 103 -16.66 -11.21 47.09
N LEU A 104 -17.64 -11.12 47.97
CA LEU A 104 -18.92 -10.44 47.77
C LEU A 104 -19.04 -9.28 48.76
N SER A 105 -19.47 -8.12 48.29
CA SER A 105 -19.70 -6.93 49.14
C SER A 105 -20.68 -5.97 48.48
N PRO A 106 -21.52 -5.24 49.25
CA PRO A 106 -21.78 -5.42 50.69
C PRO A 106 -22.70 -6.62 50.99
N VAL A 107 -22.43 -7.36 52.08
CA VAL A 107 -23.39 -8.32 52.67
C VAL A 107 -23.75 -7.87 54.07
N GLU A 108 -25.01 -7.50 54.28
CA GLU A 108 -25.51 -6.96 55.56
C GLU A 108 -25.72 -8.06 56.60
N ASP A 109 -26.52 -9.08 56.28
CA ASP A 109 -26.76 -10.26 57.12
C ASP A 109 -26.07 -11.51 56.54
N PHE A 110 -25.13 -12.07 57.30
CA PHE A 110 -24.38 -13.28 56.91
C PHE A 110 -25.21 -14.56 57.10
N GLY A 111 -26.15 -14.60 58.05
CA GLY A 111 -27.04 -15.75 58.27
C GLY A 111 -28.03 -15.91 57.12
N ALA A 112 -28.72 -14.82 56.77
CA ALA A 112 -29.65 -14.81 55.62
C ALA A 112 -28.93 -15.13 54.29
N PHE A 113 -27.67 -14.70 54.12
CA PHE A 113 -26.85 -15.08 52.97
C PHE A 113 -26.50 -16.57 52.93
N LEU A 114 -26.26 -17.22 54.08
CA LEU A 114 -26.04 -18.67 54.11
C LEU A 114 -27.32 -19.45 53.74
N GLU A 115 -28.48 -18.95 54.16
CA GLU A 115 -29.79 -19.55 53.82
C GLU A 115 -30.18 -19.34 52.33
N SER A 116 -29.59 -18.37 51.63
CA SER A 116 -29.84 -18.13 50.20
C SER A 116 -29.00 -19.00 49.25
N ILE A 117 -28.09 -19.84 49.75
CA ILE A 117 -27.26 -20.73 48.93
C ILE A 117 -28.04 -22.00 48.61
N ASP A 118 -28.68 -22.03 47.44
CA ASP A 118 -29.53 -23.14 46.96
C ASP A 118 -28.91 -23.98 45.82
N TYR A 119 -27.73 -23.59 45.34
CA TYR A 119 -27.04 -24.14 44.17
C TYR A 119 -25.95 -25.19 44.51
N GLY A 120 -25.99 -25.75 45.72
CA GLY A 120 -25.01 -26.71 46.20
C GLY A 120 -25.07 -26.93 47.72
N GLU A 121 -24.09 -27.67 48.25
CA GLU A 121 -23.98 -27.98 49.68
C GLU A 121 -22.99 -27.03 50.38
N VAL A 122 -23.41 -26.40 51.48
CA VAL A 122 -22.51 -25.62 52.35
C VAL A 122 -21.68 -26.57 53.21
N VAL A 123 -20.44 -26.84 52.79
CA VAL A 123 -19.50 -27.77 53.43
C VAL A 123 -18.99 -27.26 54.78
N SER A 124 -18.79 -25.94 54.92
CA SER A 124 -18.41 -25.30 56.19
C SER A 124 -18.61 -23.79 56.14
N SER A 125 -19.04 -23.16 57.24
CA SER A 125 -19.08 -21.70 57.39
C SER A 125 -18.36 -21.23 58.66
N ASP A 126 -17.69 -20.08 58.56
CA ASP A 126 -17.11 -19.35 59.69
C ASP A 126 -17.70 -17.94 59.71
N ALA A 127 -18.53 -17.65 60.72
CA ALA A 127 -19.19 -16.36 60.88
C ALA A 127 -18.27 -15.26 61.45
N SER A 128 -17.12 -15.63 62.03
CA SER A 128 -16.15 -14.67 62.58
C SER A 128 -15.20 -14.13 61.52
N GLU A 129 -14.75 -14.99 60.60
CA GLU A 129 -13.95 -14.62 59.42
C GLU A 129 -14.81 -14.35 58.17
N ARG A 130 -16.14 -14.54 58.26
CA ARG A 130 -17.12 -14.44 57.16
C ARG A 130 -16.71 -15.23 55.91
N ILE A 131 -16.28 -16.48 56.11
CA ILE A 131 -15.92 -17.42 55.04
C ILE A 131 -16.97 -18.52 54.95
N VAL A 132 -17.49 -18.79 53.75
CA VAL A 132 -18.30 -19.98 53.46
C VAL A 132 -17.61 -20.86 52.42
N ARG A 133 -17.66 -22.18 52.61
CA ARG A 133 -17.22 -23.17 51.64
C ARG A 133 -18.42 -23.91 51.09
N VAL A 134 -18.52 -23.98 49.77
CA VAL A 134 -19.64 -24.59 49.05
C VAL A 134 -19.09 -25.69 48.14
N LYS A 135 -19.80 -26.81 48.03
CA LYS A 135 -19.66 -27.76 46.92
C LYS A 135 -20.82 -27.48 45.97
N VAL A 136 -20.52 -26.96 44.79
CA VAL A 136 -21.54 -26.57 43.79
C VAL A 136 -22.04 -27.82 43.07
N ASP A 137 -23.35 -27.92 42.85
CA ASP A 137 -23.91 -28.94 41.98
C ASP A 137 -23.62 -28.59 40.53
N VAL A 138 -23.03 -29.53 39.79
CA VAL A 138 -22.67 -29.35 38.38
C VAL A 138 -23.90 -29.14 37.50
N GLU A 139 -25.05 -29.73 37.87
CA GLU A 139 -26.28 -29.52 37.09
C GLU A 139 -26.80 -28.08 37.16
N GLU A 140 -26.45 -27.29 38.18
CA GLU A 140 -26.85 -25.88 38.32
C GLU A 140 -26.06 -24.93 37.41
N LEU A 141 -25.02 -25.43 36.73
CA LEU A 141 -24.20 -24.67 35.77
C LEU A 141 -24.64 -24.87 34.32
N GLN A 142 -25.73 -25.60 34.07
CA GLN A 142 -26.35 -25.68 32.75
C GLN A 142 -27.00 -24.35 32.37
N VAL A 143 -26.84 -23.94 31.10
CA VAL A 143 -27.32 -22.66 30.56
C VAL A 143 -28.79 -22.42 30.88
N ASP A 144 -29.66 -23.39 30.60
CA ASP A 144 -31.11 -23.26 30.80
C ASP A 144 -31.49 -22.97 32.26
N LYS A 145 -30.76 -23.55 33.23
CA LYS A 145 -30.98 -23.28 34.65
C LYS A 145 -30.44 -21.91 35.07
N LEU A 146 -29.31 -21.48 34.51
CA LEU A 146 -28.76 -20.13 34.75
C LEU A 146 -29.69 -19.05 34.18
N MET A 147 -30.22 -19.25 32.97
CA MET A 147 -31.20 -18.37 32.34
C MET A 147 -32.50 -18.31 33.17
N ALA A 148 -33.06 -19.45 33.57
CA ALA A 148 -34.25 -19.48 34.44
C ALA A 148 -34.03 -18.80 35.80
N ARG A 149 -32.80 -18.82 36.35
CA ARG A 149 -32.42 -18.07 37.55
C ARG A 149 -32.31 -16.56 37.28
N ALA A 150 -31.81 -16.16 36.12
CA ALA A 150 -31.69 -14.76 35.69
C ALA A 150 -33.06 -14.13 35.41
N GLU A 151 -33.92 -14.78 34.62
CA GLU A 151 -35.31 -14.37 34.36
C GLU A 151 -36.11 -14.15 35.65
N LYS A 152 -35.92 -15.03 36.64
CA LYS A 152 -36.57 -14.93 37.95
C LYS A 152 -36.07 -13.73 38.78
N LYS A 153 -34.86 -13.23 38.50
CA LYS A 153 -34.26 -12.07 39.17
C LYS A 153 -34.65 -10.76 38.49
N GLY A 154 -34.78 -10.77 37.16
CA GLY A 154 -35.37 -9.70 36.36
C GLY A 154 -34.83 -9.70 34.93
N ASP A 155 -35.61 -9.11 34.02
CA ASP A 155 -35.30 -9.05 32.58
C ASP A 155 -33.89 -8.50 32.31
N ASP A 156 -33.43 -7.48 33.05
CA ASP A 156 -32.08 -6.90 32.92
C ASP A 156 -30.95 -7.91 33.19
N GLU A 157 -31.13 -8.85 34.13
CA GLU A 157 -30.14 -9.90 34.44
C GLU A 157 -30.22 -11.06 33.43
N ALA A 158 -31.42 -11.35 32.91
CA ALA A 158 -31.60 -12.31 31.82
C ALA A 158 -30.94 -11.82 30.52
N ASP A 159 -31.18 -10.56 30.13
CA ASP A 159 -30.54 -9.91 29.00
C ASP A 159 -29.02 -9.82 29.19
N HIS A 160 -28.52 -9.53 30.40
CA HIS A 160 -27.07 -9.48 30.64
C HIS A 160 -26.42 -10.87 30.59
N LEU A 161 -27.11 -11.92 31.07
CA LEU A 161 -26.63 -13.29 30.95
C LEU A 161 -26.69 -13.76 29.49
N ASP A 162 -27.73 -13.43 28.73
CA ASP A 162 -27.81 -13.71 27.30
C ASP A 162 -26.72 -12.98 26.51
N GLU A 163 -26.44 -11.69 26.78
CA GLU A 163 -25.32 -10.93 26.18
C GLU A 163 -23.96 -11.61 26.45
N LEU A 164 -23.79 -12.19 27.65
CA LEU A 164 -22.59 -12.93 28.07
C LEU A 164 -22.46 -14.28 27.36
N LEU A 165 -23.56 -15.03 27.23
CA LEU A 165 -23.60 -16.39 26.67
C LEU A 165 -23.60 -16.41 25.14
N SER A 166 -24.38 -15.52 24.51
CA SER A 166 -24.44 -15.34 23.05
C SER A 166 -23.22 -14.60 22.47
N GLY A 167 -22.38 -14.02 23.34
CA GLY A 167 -21.25 -13.18 22.97
C GLY A 167 -21.64 -11.89 22.25
N ASN A 168 -22.92 -11.59 22.14
CA ASN A 168 -23.49 -10.56 21.29
C ASN A 168 -23.46 -9.20 22.01
N SER A 169 -22.26 -8.64 22.20
CA SER A 169 -22.06 -7.36 22.90
C SER A 169 -22.55 -6.15 22.10
N ARG A 170 -23.85 -6.11 21.81
CA ARG A 170 -24.63 -4.91 21.54
C ARG A 170 -25.10 -4.33 22.87
N SER A 171 -24.16 -3.90 23.69
CA SER A 171 -24.49 -2.97 24.75
C SER A 171 -25.10 -1.74 24.06
N PRO A 172 -26.33 -1.30 24.39
CA PRO A 172 -26.82 0.03 24.02
C PRO A 172 -26.12 1.05 24.92
N ARG A 173 -24.78 1.00 24.96
CA ARG A 173 -23.98 2.11 25.43
C ARG A 173 -24.33 3.25 24.51
N ALA A 174 -25.02 4.23 25.10
CA ALA A 174 -25.31 5.50 24.46
C ALA A 174 -24.08 5.90 23.66
N SER A 175 -24.29 6.06 22.34
CA SER A 175 -23.44 6.95 21.56
C SER A 175 -23.17 8.19 22.41
N MET A 176 -21.93 8.69 22.40
CA MET A 176 -21.75 10.05 22.91
C MET A 176 -22.67 10.93 22.08
N ASN A 177 -23.76 11.38 22.69
CA ASN A 177 -24.67 12.34 22.11
C ASN A 177 -23.87 13.64 21.94
N PHE A 178 -23.16 13.74 20.81
CA PHE A 178 -23.00 14.99 20.10
C PHE A 178 -24.41 15.43 19.69
N GLY A 179 -25.14 15.98 20.66
CA GLY A 179 -26.47 16.52 20.45
C GLY A 179 -26.38 17.65 19.44
N GLY A 180 -27.06 17.48 18.29
CA GLY A 180 -27.07 18.49 17.22
C GLY A 180 -26.43 18.05 15.91
N GLY A 181 -26.75 16.85 15.40
CA GLY A 181 -26.67 16.53 13.98
C GLY A 181 -28.08 16.23 13.45
N PRO A 182 -28.53 16.79 12.30
CA PRO A 182 -29.85 16.51 11.78
C PRO A 182 -29.94 15.07 11.25
N ASN A 183 -30.99 14.34 11.64
CA ASN A 183 -31.33 13.06 11.02
C ASN A 183 -31.61 13.28 9.52
N LEU A 184 -30.70 12.83 8.66
CA LEU A 184 -30.92 12.79 7.22
C LEU A 184 -31.89 11.64 6.89
N PRO A 185 -33.04 11.90 6.24
CA PRO A 185 -33.94 10.84 5.79
C PRO A 185 -33.31 10.11 4.60
N GLY A 186 -33.04 8.80 4.74
CA GLY A 186 -32.39 8.02 3.68
C GLY A 186 -31.88 6.64 4.09
N MET A 187 -31.75 6.34 5.38
CA MET A 187 -31.57 4.96 5.85
C MET A 187 -32.90 4.20 5.79
N SER A 188 -33.35 3.87 4.58
CA SER A 188 -34.31 2.78 4.37
C SER A 188 -33.59 1.44 4.52
N GLU A 189 -34.35 0.43 4.95
CA GLU A 189 -33.95 -0.98 4.93
C GLU A 189 -33.31 -1.33 3.57
N ASN A 190 -32.07 -1.81 3.59
CA ASN A 190 -31.31 -2.15 2.38
C ASN A 190 -31.79 -3.53 1.88
N PRO A 191 -32.45 -3.62 0.71
CA PRO A 191 -32.90 -4.92 0.19
C PRO A 191 -31.70 -5.77 -0.22
N ASP A 192 -31.78 -7.06 0.08
CA ASP A 192 -30.89 -8.14 -0.39
C ASP A 192 -29.39 -7.82 -0.49
N VAL A 193 -28.71 -7.85 0.66
CA VAL A 193 -27.26 -8.13 0.73
C VAL A 193 -26.93 -9.43 -0.02
N THR A 194 -27.87 -10.38 -0.02
CA THR A 194 -27.90 -11.64 -0.78
C THR A 194 -27.68 -11.50 -2.29
N GLU A 195 -27.95 -10.33 -2.91
CA GLU A 195 -27.75 -10.11 -4.35
C GLU A 195 -26.46 -9.35 -4.70
N ARG A 196 -25.76 -8.73 -3.74
CA ARG A 196 -24.73 -7.71 -4.08
C ARG A 196 -23.30 -8.25 -4.21
N LEU A 197 -22.97 -9.40 -3.63
CA LEU A 197 -21.68 -10.07 -3.78
C LEU A 197 -21.87 -11.60 -3.80
N GLY A 198 -21.84 -12.17 -5.02
CA GLY A 198 -21.68 -13.60 -5.33
C GLY A 198 -22.20 -14.63 -4.31
N ALA A 199 -23.35 -15.26 -4.62
CA ALA A 199 -23.82 -16.49 -3.96
C ALA A 199 -22.97 -17.73 -4.34
N ASP A 200 -21.66 -17.65 -4.15
CA ASP A 200 -20.70 -18.69 -4.54
C ASP A 200 -20.74 -19.89 -3.59
N PHE A 201 -21.23 -19.71 -2.36
CA PHE A 201 -21.28 -20.73 -1.30
C PHE A 201 -22.68 -20.86 -0.70
N ALA A 202 -23.09 -22.11 -0.47
CA ALA A 202 -24.35 -22.51 0.17
C ALA A 202 -24.10 -23.65 1.20
N GLU A 203 -25.07 -23.88 2.07
CA GLU A 203 -25.04 -25.02 3.00
C GLU A 203 -24.90 -26.35 2.24
N GLY A 204 -24.00 -27.22 2.72
CA GLY A 204 -23.66 -28.49 2.07
C GLY A 204 -22.58 -28.42 0.99
N ASP A 205 -22.11 -27.23 0.60
CA ASP A 205 -20.98 -27.11 -0.33
C ASP A 205 -19.69 -27.69 0.25
N TYR A 206 -18.94 -28.40 -0.60
CA TYR A 206 -17.59 -28.86 -0.27
C TYR A 206 -16.58 -27.76 -0.55
N VAL A 207 -15.70 -27.52 0.41
CA VAL A 207 -14.68 -26.46 0.34
C VAL A 207 -13.31 -26.97 0.75
N GLU A 208 -12.27 -26.34 0.23
CA GLU A 208 -10.91 -26.46 0.73
C GLU A 208 -10.51 -25.16 1.44
N ILE A 209 -9.84 -25.29 2.58
CA ILE A 209 -9.22 -24.20 3.34
C ILE A 209 -7.77 -24.55 3.66
N LEU A 210 -6.89 -23.56 3.57
CA LEU A 210 -5.47 -23.71 3.91
C LEU A 210 -5.24 -23.38 5.38
N LEU A 211 -4.64 -24.31 6.15
CA LEU A 211 -4.16 -24.07 7.51
C LEU A 211 -2.66 -24.41 7.57
N GLN A 212 -1.82 -23.46 8.00
CA GLN A 212 -0.34 -23.50 7.83
C GLN A 212 0.11 -23.85 6.39
N GLY A 213 -0.59 -23.31 5.37
CA GLY A 213 -0.26 -23.58 3.97
C GLY A 213 -0.46 -25.04 3.55
N LYS A 214 -1.25 -25.83 4.28
CA LYS A 214 -1.68 -27.18 3.88
C LYS A 214 -3.19 -27.21 3.67
N PRO A 215 -3.68 -27.88 2.61
CA PRO A 215 -5.11 -27.98 2.34
C PRO A 215 -5.80 -28.92 3.33
N HIS A 216 -6.94 -28.48 3.83
CA HIS A 216 -7.91 -29.27 4.59
C HIS A 216 -9.27 -29.13 3.91
N VAL A 217 -9.95 -30.25 3.72
CA VAL A 217 -11.28 -30.28 3.08
C VAL A 217 -12.36 -30.20 4.15
N GLY A 218 -13.35 -29.37 3.92
CA GLY A 218 -14.51 -29.19 4.78
C GLY A 218 -15.82 -29.13 4.01
N THR A 219 -16.91 -28.99 4.77
CA THR A 219 -18.26 -28.79 4.27
C THR A 219 -18.86 -27.58 4.98
N ILE A 220 -19.56 -26.73 4.23
CA ILE A 220 -20.24 -25.55 4.78
C ILE A 220 -21.51 -25.99 5.52
N LEU A 221 -21.65 -25.52 6.77
CA LEU A 221 -22.80 -25.76 7.64
C LEU A 221 -23.82 -24.61 7.62
N ALA A 222 -23.33 -23.38 7.44
CA ALA A 222 -24.11 -22.13 7.44
C ALA A 222 -23.32 -21.05 6.70
N VAL A 223 -24.01 -20.04 6.17
CA VAL A 223 -23.43 -18.82 5.58
C VAL A 223 -24.13 -17.61 6.17
N GLU A 224 -23.38 -16.64 6.70
CA GLU A 224 -23.90 -15.44 7.37
C GLU A 224 -23.15 -14.16 6.94
N GLU A 225 -23.79 -13.01 7.12
CA GLU A 225 -23.13 -11.71 7.05
C GLU A 225 -22.31 -11.45 8.32
N GLY A 226 -20.99 -11.45 8.18
CA GLY A 226 -20.04 -11.26 9.27
C GLY A 226 -19.79 -9.79 9.62
N THR A 227 -18.90 -9.57 10.59
CA THR A 227 -18.46 -8.22 10.98
C THR A 227 -17.94 -7.45 9.77
N PHE A 228 -18.38 -6.20 9.61
CA PHE A 228 -18.10 -5.31 8.47
C PHE A 228 -18.76 -5.70 7.12
N GLY A 229 -19.84 -6.50 7.12
CA GLY A 229 -20.65 -6.76 5.92
C GLY A 229 -20.06 -7.77 4.94
N LYS A 230 -19.02 -8.51 5.34
CA LYS A 230 -18.41 -9.58 4.54
C LYS A 230 -19.12 -10.91 4.76
N ALA A 231 -19.32 -11.70 3.70
CA ALA A 231 -19.81 -13.06 3.81
C ALA A 231 -18.83 -13.98 4.57
N GLN A 232 -19.34 -14.73 5.55
CA GLN A 232 -18.61 -15.76 6.29
C GLN A 232 -19.34 -17.09 6.15
N ALA A 233 -18.59 -18.19 6.15
CA ALA A 233 -19.13 -19.54 6.11
C ALA A 233 -18.62 -20.36 7.31
N HIS A 234 -19.53 -21.10 7.94
CA HIS A 234 -19.21 -22.03 9.01
C HIS A 234 -18.73 -23.34 8.40
N VAL A 235 -17.44 -23.66 8.51
CA VAL A 235 -16.82 -24.81 7.85
C VAL A 235 -16.51 -25.91 8.85
N ARG A 236 -17.09 -27.10 8.64
CA ARG A 236 -16.75 -28.34 9.33
C ARG A 236 -15.67 -29.08 8.56
N LEU A 237 -14.52 -29.40 9.17
CA LEU A 237 -13.49 -30.21 8.51
C LEU A 237 -13.93 -31.68 8.39
N THR A 238 -13.72 -32.27 7.20
CA THR A 238 -14.09 -33.66 6.89
C THR A 238 -13.06 -34.70 7.34
N ASP A 239 -11.78 -34.33 7.46
CA ASP A 239 -10.75 -35.13 8.13
C ASP A 239 -9.85 -34.24 8.99
N THR A 240 -9.80 -34.50 10.28
CA THR A 240 -8.94 -33.78 11.25
C THR A 240 -7.57 -34.46 11.42
N LYS A 241 -7.31 -35.64 10.85
CA LYS A 241 -5.99 -36.32 10.95
C LYS A 241 -4.83 -35.53 10.35
N PRO A 242 -4.97 -34.79 9.22
CA PRO A 242 -3.91 -33.92 8.71
C PRO A 242 -3.62 -32.76 9.67
N LEU A 243 -4.63 -32.29 10.40
CA LEU A 243 -4.55 -31.22 11.40
C LEU A 243 -3.90 -31.71 12.71
N GLN A 244 -4.34 -32.86 13.23
CA GLN A 244 -3.79 -33.53 14.43
C GLN A 244 -2.27 -33.72 14.36
N LYS A 245 -1.72 -34.05 13.18
CA LYS A 245 -0.27 -34.24 12.96
C LYS A 245 0.56 -32.95 13.09
N GLN A 246 -0.07 -31.78 13.08
CA GLN A 246 0.59 -30.47 13.13
C GLN A 246 0.55 -29.86 14.53
N LEU A 247 -0.36 -30.35 15.39
CA LEU A 247 -0.61 -29.82 16.72
C LEU A 247 0.30 -30.43 17.80
N LYS A 248 0.55 -29.66 18.86
CA LYS A 248 1.18 -30.16 20.09
C LYS A 248 0.34 -31.29 20.70
N ARG A 249 0.98 -32.29 21.33
CA ARG A 249 0.33 -33.49 21.93
C ARG A 249 -0.85 -33.20 22.86
N SER A 250 -0.88 -32.03 23.52
CA SER A 250 -2.00 -31.59 24.36
C SER A 250 -3.24 -31.21 23.53
N LEU A 251 -3.05 -30.43 22.45
CA LEU A 251 -4.12 -30.02 21.53
C LEU A 251 -4.56 -31.19 20.66
N GLN A 252 -3.63 -32.04 20.20
CA GLN A 252 -3.92 -33.27 19.48
C GLN A 252 -4.94 -34.13 20.25
N ARG A 253 -4.70 -34.38 21.55
CA ARG A 253 -5.60 -35.18 22.40
C ARG A 253 -6.95 -34.53 22.70
N ARG A 254 -7.06 -33.20 22.62
CA ARG A 254 -8.34 -32.48 22.74
C ARG A 254 -9.12 -32.61 21.44
N LEU A 255 -8.46 -32.41 20.29
CA LEU A 255 -9.03 -32.60 18.96
C LEU A 255 -9.42 -34.06 18.64
N GLU A 256 -8.69 -35.04 19.18
CA GLU A 256 -9.04 -36.47 19.10
C GLU A 256 -10.29 -36.84 19.92
N LYS A 257 -10.69 -36.00 20.88
CA LYS A 257 -11.90 -36.19 21.71
C LYS A 257 -13.10 -35.37 21.24
N ALA A 258 -12.88 -34.39 20.36
CA ALA A 258 -13.97 -33.63 19.77
C ALA A 258 -14.66 -34.48 18.70
N GLU A 259 -15.99 -34.57 18.76
CA GLU A 259 -16.77 -35.31 17.75
C GLU A 259 -16.72 -34.59 16.39
N GLU A 260 -16.62 -33.26 16.40
CA GLU A 260 -16.48 -32.42 15.21
C GLU A 260 -15.46 -31.29 15.45
N PHE A 261 -14.88 -30.78 14.35
CA PHE A 261 -14.11 -29.53 14.36
C PHE A 261 -14.67 -28.62 13.27
N ALA A 262 -15.51 -27.67 13.68
CA ALA A 262 -16.10 -26.66 12.83
C ALA A 262 -15.75 -25.27 13.34
N PHE A 263 -15.58 -24.32 12.41
CA PHE A 263 -15.17 -22.96 12.72
C PHE A 263 -15.60 -22.00 11.61
N TRP A 264 -15.77 -20.73 11.95
CA TRP A 264 -16.14 -19.70 10.98
C TRP A 264 -14.91 -19.25 10.18
N ALA A 265 -15.06 -19.23 8.85
CA ALA A 265 -14.05 -18.77 7.92
C ALA A 265 -14.63 -17.68 7.00
N PRO A 266 -13.87 -16.62 6.69
CA PRO A 266 -14.20 -15.71 5.59
C PRO A 266 -14.41 -16.46 4.28
N ALA A 267 -15.41 -16.07 3.47
CA ALA A 267 -15.67 -16.73 2.18
C ALA A 267 -14.48 -16.63 1.20
N ASP A 268 -13.70 -15.55 1.28
CA ASP A 268 -12.46 -15.31 0.52
C ASP A 268 -11.28 -16.22 0.92
N ARG A 269 -11.40 -16.99 2.01
CA ARG A 269 -10.44 -18.02 2.44
C ARG A 269 -10.80 -19.44 1.97
N LEU A 270 -11.93 -19.60 1.27
CA LEU A 270 -12.48 -20.90 0.89
C LEU A 270 -12.43 -21.11 -0.61
N ARG A 271 -12.06 -22.32 -1.04
CA ARG A 271 -12.16 -22.75 -2.44
C ARG A 271 -13.27 -23.78 -2.59
N LYS A 272 -14.32 -23.46 -3.34
CA LYS A 272 -15.39 -24.41 -3.68
C LYS A 272 -14.82 -25.59 -4.49
N LEU A 273 -15.05 -26.80 -4.02
CA LEU A 273 -14.69 -28.03 -4.69
C LEU A 273 -15.89 -28.52 -5.54
N PRO A 274 -15.67 -29.24 -6.65
CA PRO A 274 -16.73 -29.71 -7.55
C PRO A 274 -17.58 -30.87 -6.98
N GLY A 275 -17.71 -30.97 -5.65
CA GLY A 275 -18.34 -32.04 -4.90
C GLY A 275 -17.39 -32.74 -3.93
N ALA A 276 -17.94 -33.67 -3.15
CA ALA A 276 -17.16 -34.54 -2.29
C ALA A 276 -16.04 -35.25 -3.09
N PRO A 277 -14.84 -35.48 -2.53
CA PRO A 277 -13.81 -36.26 -3.21
C PRO A 277 -14.41 -37.61 -3.60
N ALA A 278 -14.34 -37.93 -4.90
CA ALA A 278 -15.08 -39.03 -5.49
C ALA A 278 -14.90 -40.31 -4.67
N VAL A 279 -16.02 -40.85 -4.15
CA VAL A 279 -16.04 -42.14 -3.46
C VAL A 279 -15.34 -43.13 -4.38
N ALA A 280 -14.25 -43.73 -3.89
CA ALA A 280 -13.39 -44.59 -4.69
C ALA A 280 -14.27 -45.64 -5.38
N ALA A 281 -14.29 -45.60 -6.72
CA ALA A 281 -15.27 -46.33 -7.53
C ALA A 281 -15.40 -47.78 -7.05
N GLU A 282 -16.59 -48.18 -6.60
CA GLU A 282 -16.76 -49.44 -5.88
C GLU A 282 -16.30 -50.63 -6.73
N GLU A 283 -15.53 -51.52 -6.12
CA GLU A 283 -15.09 -52.75 -6.77
C GLU A 283 -16.26 -53.72 -6.91
N ARG A 284 -16.85 -53.76 -8.12
CA ARG A 284 -17.95 -54.67 -8.47
C ARG A 284 -17.45 -55.84 -9.30
N THR A 285 -18.23 -56.92 -9.29
CA THR A 285 -17.99 -58.08 -10.15
C THR A 285 -18.68 -57.91 -11.50
N TRP A 286 -17.89 -57.61 -12.52
CA TRP A 286 -18.29 -57.55 -13.93
C TRP A 286 -18.44 -58.96 -14.49
N GLN A 287 -19.43 -59.16 -15.37
CA GLN A 287 -19.75 -60.45 -15.96
C GLN A 287 -19.84 -60.33 -17.48
N ASP A 288 -19.46 -61.39 -18.18
CA ASP A 288 -19.66 -61.46 -19.63
C ASP A 288 -21.12 -61.77 -19.99
N ALA A 289 -21.49 -61.53 -21.25
CA ALA A 289 -22.84 -61.79 -21.77
C ALA A 289 -23.29 -63.26 -21.64
N THR A 290 -22.38 -64.23 -21.42
CA THR A 290 -22.72 -65.64 -21.17
C THR A 290 -22.72 -66.03 -19.69
N GLY A 291 -22.32 -65.13 -18.79
CA GLY A 291 -22.23 -65.35 -17.34
C GLY A 291 -21.13 -66.34 -16.89
N LYS A 292 -20.30 -66.83 -17.82
CA LYS A 292 -19.22 -67.80 -17.56
C LYS A 292 -17.95 -67.16 -17.01
N PHE A 293 -17.69 -65.90 -17.35
CA PHE A 293 -16.50 -65.16 -16.96
C PHE A 293 -16.91 -64.01 -16.05
N LYS A 294 -16.33 -63.99 -14.85
CA LYS A 294 -16.61 -62.99 -13.81
C LYS A 294 -15.30 -62.39 -13.32
N VAL A 295 -15.26 -61.07 -13.15
CA VAL A 295 -14.05 -60.32 -12.85
C VAL A 295 -14.36 -59.18 -11.87
N ALA A 296 -13.71 -59.16 -10.72
CA ALA A 296 -13.74 -58.00 -9.82
C ALA A 296 -12.90 -56.86 -10.43
N ALA A 297 -13.53 -55.71 -10.64
CA ALA A 297 -12.87 -54.52 -11.19
C ALA A 297 -13.64 -53.24 -10.87
N THR A 298 -12.92 -52.12 -10.89
CA THR A 298 -13.46 -50.77 -10.80
C THR A 298 -13.64 -50.18 -12.20
N TYR A 299 -14.75 -49.47 -12.43
CA TYR A 299 -14.96 -48.71 -13.66
C TYR A 299 -13.95 -47.55 -13.73
N GLN A 300 -13.34 -47.33 -14.90
CA GLN A 300 -12.48 -46.16 -15.14
C GLN A 300 -13.15 -45.19 -16.12
N LYS A 301 -13.47 -45.67 -17.33
CA LYS A 301 -14.13 -44.87 -18.38
C LYS A 301 -14.66 -45.73 -19.52
N ARG A 302 -15.58 -45.19 -20.30
CA ARG A 302 -15.91 -45.67 -21.65
C ARG A 302 -14.90 -45.11 -22.67
N ASP A 303 -14.52 -45.92 -23.64
CA ASP A 303 -13.56 -45.62 -24.70
C ASP A 303 -14.05 -46.26 -26.00
N GLY A 304 -15.03 -45.58 -26.62
CA GLY A 304 -15.83 -46.05 -27.76
C GLY A 304 -16.81 -47.16 -27.37
N ASP A 305 -16.88 -48.21 -28.19
CA ASP A 305 -17.66 -49.43 -27.92
C ASP A 305 -16.98 -50.38 -26.92
N ALA A 306 -16.19 -49.84 -25.99
CA ALA A 306 -15.49 -50.61 -24.98
C ALA A 306 -15.36 -49.84 -23.66
N VAL A 307 -15.25 -50.59 -22.58
CA VAL A 307 -15.09 -50.09 -21.21
C VAL A 307 -13.67 -50.39 -20.75
N VAL A 308 -13.02 -49.39 -20.16
CA VAL A 308 -11.76 -49.56 -19.44
C VAL A 308 -12.09 -49.89 -17.98
N LEU A 309 -11.66 -51.05 -17.53
CA LEU A 309 -11.84 -51.58 -16.19
C LEU A 309 -10.48 -51.75 -15.52
N LYS A 310 -10.36 -51.39 -14.24
CA LYS A 310 -9.14 -51.61 -13.46
C LYS A 310 -9.38 -52.75 -12.48
N LEU A 311 -8.67 -53.85 -12.72
CA LEU A 311 -8.73 -55.09 -11.93
C LEU A 311 -8.22 -54.87 -10.50
N SER A 312 -8.61 -55.74 -9.57
CA SER A 312 -8.15 -55.74 -8.16
C SER A 312 -6.63 -55.75 -7.98
N ASN A 313 -5.90 -56.28 -8.97
CA ASN A 313 -4.43 -56.30 -9.00
C ASN A 313 -3.81 -55.01 -9.58
N GLY A 314 -4.61 -53.95 -9.76
CA GLY A 314 -4.19 -52.64 -10.27
C GLY A 314 -4.05 -52.55 -11.79
N LYS A 315 -4.15 -53.67 -12.53
CA LYS A 315 -3.98 -53.70 -13.99
C LYS A 315 -5.26 -53.25 -14.71
N GLU A 316 -5.12 -52.34 -15.66
CA GLU A 316 -6.21 -51.93 -16.55
C GLU A 316 -6.42 -52.94 -17.69
N THR A 317 -7.68 -53.12 -18.08
CA THR A 317 -8.11 -53.98 -19.19
C THR A 317 -9.26 -53.32 -19.95
N LYS A 318 -9.26 -53.45 -21.28
CA LYS A 318 -10.30 -52.87 -22.17
C LYS A 318 -11.23 -53.98 -22.65
N VAL A 319 -12.50 -53.92 -22.27
CA VAL A 319 -13.52 -54.94 -22.56
C VAL A 319 -14.57 -54.34 -23.50
N PRO A 320 -14.82 -54.93 -24.70
CA PRO A 320 -15.88 -54.46 -25.59
C PRO A 320 -17.26 -54.51 -24.91
N LEU A 321 -18.07 -53.44 -25.03
CA LEU A 321 -19.38 -53.32 -24.40
C LEU A 321 -20.29 -54.49 -24.76
N ALA A 322 -20.29 -54.91 -26.03
CA ALA A 322 -21.07 -56.04 -26.54
C ALA A 322 -20.69 -57.41 -25.92
N LYS A 323 -19.60 -57.50 -25.15
CA LYS A 323 -19.22 -58.71 -24.40
C LYS A 323 -19.63 -58.67 -22.93
N LEU A 324 -20.07 -57.53 -22.41
CA LEU A 324 -20.54 -57.38 -21.03
C LEU A 324 -21.99 -57.88 -20.88
N SER A 325 -22.36 -58.27 -19.66
CA SER A 325 -23.74 -58.62 -19.31
C SER A 325 -24.70 -57.44 -19.49
N ASP A 326 -26.00 -57.71 -19.62
CA ASP A 326 -27.02 -56.66 -19.76
C ASP A 326 -27.02 -55.70 -18.56
N ALA A 327 -26.81 -56.24 -17.36
CA ALA A 327 -26.73 -55.46 -16.12
C ALA A 327 -25.47 -54.59 -16.03
N ASP A 328 -24.33 -55.05 -16.57
CA ASP A 328 -23.09 -54.27 -16.61
C ASP A 328 -23.11 -53.22 -17.73
N ARG A 329 -23.81 -53.47 -18.85
CA ARG A 329 -24.07 -52.47 -19.89
C ARG A 329 -24.96 -51.35 -19.38
N ALA A 330 -26.11 -51.70 -18.79
CA ALA A 330 -27.03 -50.71 -18.21
C ALA A 330 -26.34 -49.84 -17.14
N TYR A 331 -25.46 -50.42 -16.33
CA TYR A 331 -24.66 -49.65 -15.35
C TYR A 331 -23.67 -48.67 -16.00
N VAL A 332 -23.04 -49.05 -17.13
CA VAL A 332 -22.12 -48.16 -17.87
C VAL A 332 -22.88 -47.02 -18.56
N ASP A 333 -24.06 -47.30 -19.12
CA ASP A 333 -24.89 -46.27 -19.75
C ASP A 333 -25.47 -45.30 -18.70
N GLN A 334 -25.90 -45.79 -17.54
CA GLN A 334 -26.33 -44.97 -16.40
C GLN A 334 -25.22 -44.07 -15.83
N LEU A 335 -23.95 -44.46 -15.99
CA LEU A 335 -22.77 -43.63 -15.65
C LEU A 335 -22.41 -42.60 -16.74
N GLN A 336 -23.08 -42.61 -17.89
CA GLN A 336 -22.87 -41.63 -18.97
C GLN A 336 -23.95 -40.54 -18.98
N GLU A 337 -25.20 -40.87 -18.64
CA GLU A 337 -26.30 -39.91 -18.57
C GLU A 337 -26.06 -38.78 -17.54
N THR A 338 -25.15 -38.99 -16.58
CA THR A 338 -24.76 -38.00 -15.58
C THR A 338 -23.62 -37.06 -16.02
N THR A 339 -23.07 -37.19 -17.24
CA THR A 339 -21.88 -36.44 -17.68
C THR A 339 -22.06 -35.45 -18.83
N GLU A 340 -23.23 -35.39 -19.48
CA GLU A 340 -23.48 -34.39 -20.54
C GLU A 340 -24.21 -33.15 -19.99
N ASN A 341 -23.53 -32.00 -20.02
CA ASN A 341 -24.10 -30.71 -19.66
C ASN A 341 -24.79 -30.08 -20.88
N PRO A 342 -26.12 -29.83 -20.85
CA PRO A 342 -26.85 -29.28 -22.00
C PRO A 342 -26.69 -27.76 -22.20
N PHE A 343 -26.02 -27.04 -21.30
CA PHE A 343 -25.91 -25.57 -21.30
C PHE A 343 -24.66 -25.04 -22.03
N ALA A 344 -24.39 -25.54 -23.25
CA ALA A 344 -23.37 -24.97 -24.13
C ALA A 344 -23.88 -23.66 -24.80
N GLU A 345 -24.03 -22.60 -24.02
CA GLU A 345 -24.52 -21.31 -24.51
C GLU A 345 -23.52 -20.57 -25.41
N LYS A 346 -24.06 -19.77 -26.34
CA LYS A 346 -23.26 -18.85 -27.17
C LYS A 346 -22.94 -17.59 -26.38
N GLN A 347 -21.67 -17.19 -26.42
CA GLN A 347 -21.19 -16.00 -25.74
C GLN A 347 -21.83 -14.72 -26.30
N THR A 348 -22.21 -13.82 -25.40
CA THR A 348 -22.74 -12.48 -25.70
C THR A 348 -21.93 -11.44 -24.93
N ALA A 349 -21.80 -10.22 -25.47
CA ALA A 349 -20.99 -9.17 -24.84
C ALA A 349 -21.48 -8.82 -23.41
N GLY A 350 -20.55 -8.58 -22.49
CA GLY A 350 -20.84 -8.26 -21.08
C GLY A 350 -21.05 -9.47 -20.16
N GLN A 351 -20.83 -10.70 -20.63
CA GLN A 351 -20.83 -11.90 -19.78
C GLN A 351 -19.53 -12.02 -18.96
N SER A 352 -19.65 -12.44 -17.71
CA SER A 352 -18.50 -12.91 -16.91
C SER A 352 -17.89 -14.15 -17.55
N LEU A 353 -16.59 -14.13 -17.78
CA LEU A 353 -15.85 -15.24 -18.37
C LEU A 353 -15.20 -16.09 -17.28
N ARG A 354 -15.23 -17.40 -17.48
CA ARG A 354 -14.42 -18.32 -16.68
C ARG A 354 -12.97 -18.25 -17.15
N ALA A 355 -12.05 -18.00 -16.23
CA ALA A 355 -10.62 -18.04 -16.50
C ALA A 355 -10.18 -19.40 -17.08
N ASP A 356 -9.61 -19.37 -18.28
CA ASP A 356 -9.08 -20.52 -18.99
C ASP A 356 -7.55 -20.46 -19.00
N TRP A 357 -6.97 -21.24 -18.09
CA TRP A 357 -5.52 -21.47 -17.98
C TRP A 357 -5.01 -22.58 -18.92
N SER A 358 -5.89 -23.20 -19.72
CA SER A 358 -5.49 -24.30 -20.61
C SER A 358 -4.62 -23.81 -21.76
N GLY A 359 -3.44 -24.42 -21.91
CA GLY A 359 -2.49 -24.04 -22.97
C GLY A 359 -1.71 -22.74 -22.73
N VAL A 360 -1.79 -22.14 -21.53
CA VAL A 360 -0.96 -20.98 -21.15
C VAL A 360 0.52 -21.26 -21.40
N LYS A 361 1.22 -20.32 -22.04
CA LYS A 361 2.65 -20.47 -22.37
C LYS A 361 3.51 -19.80 -21.30
N ARG A 362 4.25 -20.60 -20.53
CA ARG A 362 5.23 -20.09 -19.57
C ARG A 362 6.44 -19.49 -20.29
N ILE A 363 6.69 -18.20 -20.10
CA ILE A 363 7.91 -17.53 -20.54
C ILE A 363 8.97 -17.72 -19.44
N GLY A 364 9.93 -18.61 -19.68
CA GLY A 364 11.06 -18.80 -18.78
C GLY A 364 11.99 -17.58 -18.81
N LEU A 365 12.02 -16.81 -17.73
CA LEU A 365 12.92 -15.67 -17.59
C LEU A 365 14.33 -16.13 -17.22
N SER A 366 15.33 -15.43 -17.76
CA SER A 366 16.75 -15.66 -17.48
C SER A 366 17.52 -14.34 -17.41
N ASN A 367 18.32 -14.18 -16.37
CA ASN A 367 19.19 -13.01 -16.21
C ASN A 367 20.49 -13.26 -16.97
N SER A 368 20.55 -12.81 -18.22
CA SER A 368 21.78 -12.83 -19.01
C SER A 368 22.63 -11.59 -18.71
N SER A 369 23.91 -11.79 -18.43
CA SER A 369 24.91 -10.72 -18.34
C SER A 369 25.36 -10.20 -19.71
N LYS A 370 24.80 -10.73 -20.81
CA LYS A 370 25.12 -10.32 -22.18
C LYS A 370 23.85 -9.97 -22.93
N TRP A 371 23.68 -8.67 -23.18
CA TRP A 371 22.67 -8.17 -24.11
C TRP A 371 22.93 -8.76 -25.51
N ARG A 372 21.88 -9.31 -26.12
CA ARG A 372 21.94 -10.02 -27.43
C ARG A 372 20.79 -9.65 -28.35
N TRP A 373 19.95 -8.71 -27.93
CA TRP A 373 18.85 -8.19 -28.73
C TRP A 373 19.32 -6.95 -29.48
N LYS A 374 18.78 -6.75 -30.68
CA LYS A 374 18.84 -5.48 -31.39
C LYS A 374 17.40 -5.07 -31.68
N PRO A 375 16.95 -3.92 -31.17
CA PRO A 375 15.61 -3.43 -31.44
C PRO A 375 15.32 -3.32 -32.95
N PRO A 376 14.09 -3.64 -33.39
CA PRO A 376 13.66 -3.25 -34.72
C PRO A 376 13.56 -1.73 -34.83
N ALA A 377 13.73 -1.19 -36.04
CA ALA A 377 13.55 0.24 -36.27
C ALA A 377 12.05 0.61 -36.16
N VAL A 378 11.67 1.29 -35.08
CA VAL A 378 10.30 1.78 -34.86
C VAL A 378 10.15 3.18 -35.48
N PRO A 379 9.14 3.43 -36.35
CA PRO A 379 8.86 4.77 -36.86
C PRO A 379 8.37 5.68 -35.72
N GLN A 380 8.67 6.98 -35.78
CA GLN A 380 8.16 7.90 -34.75
C GLN A 380 6.62 7.92 -34.77
N PRO A 381 5.96 7.83 -33.59
CA PRO A 381 4.52 8.00 -33.52
C PRO A 381 4.12 9.39 -34.01
N LYS A 382 3.02 9.46 -34.77
CA LYS A 382 2.44 10.72 -35.22
C LYS A 382 1.67 11.32 -34.05
N ALA A 383 2.14 12.47 -33.56
CA ALA A 383 1.36 13.26 -32.59
C ALA A 383 0.02 13.69 -33.22
N ALA A 384 -1.04 13.64 -32.43
CA ALA A 384 -2.33 14.20 -32.77
C ALA A 384 -2.25 15.72 -32.90
N ALA A 385 -3.07 16.29 -33.78
CA ALA A 385 -3.39 17.70 -33.70
C ALA A 385 -4.43 17.89 -32.57
N THR A 386 -4.07 18.62 -31.53
CA THR A 386 -4.96 18.99 -30.42
C THR A 386 -5.47 20.41 -30.61
N SER A 387 -6.75 20.67 -30.36
CA SER A 387 -7.37 22.00 -30.51
C SER A 387 -7.47 22.80 -29.21
N ALA A 388 -7.32 22.14 -28.07
CA ALA A 388 -7.41 22.76 -26.75
C ALA A 388 -6.08 22.61 -25.99
N ASP A 389 -5.61 23.73 -25.44
CA ASP A 389 -4.43 23.75 -24.56
C ASP A 389 -4.81 23.67 -23.07
N ARG A 390 -6.12 23.78 -22.75
CA ARG A 390 -6.72 23.60 -21.42
C ARG A 390 -8.11 22.97 -21.57
N ILE A 391 -8.45 22.02 -20.70
CA ILE A 391 -9.79 21.48 -20.50
C ILE A 391 -10.06 21.44 -18.99
N ASP A 392 -11.15 22.07 -18.54
CA ASP A 392 -11.58 21.99 -17.14
C ASP A 392 -12.26 20.64 -16.86
N LEU A 393 -11.99 20.05 -15.69
CA LEU A 393 -12.64 18.82 -15.23
C LEU A 393 -13.91 19.16 -14.45
N ASP A 394 -14.89 18.26 -14.51
CA ASP A 394 -16.08 18.33 -13.68
C ASP A 394 -15.71 18.02 -12.22
N THR A 395 -16.14 18.85 -11.28
CA THR A 395 -15.92 18.58 -9.84
C THR A 395 -16.92 17.52 -9.35
N PRO A 396 -16.46 16.36 -8.85
CA PRO A 396 -17.34 15.35 -8.28
C PRO A 396 -18.10 15.87 -7.04
N ALA A 397 -19.36 15.46 -6.88
CA ALA A 397 -20.19 15.89 -5.77
C ALA A 397 -19.84 15.14 -4.47
N GLY A 398 -19.38 15.85 -3.43
CA GLY A 398 -19.14 15.27 -2.11
C GLY A 398 -18.76 16.28 -1.03
N GLU A 399 -19.36 16.15 0.16
CA GLU A 399 -19.17 17.08 1.31
C GLU A 399 -17.90 16.79 2.14
N GLY A 400 -16.81 16.39 1.48
CA GLY A 400 -15.53 16.10 2.14
C GLY A 400 -14.71 17.38 2.41
N PRO A 401 -14.17 17.61 3.61
CA PRO A 401 -13.43 18.86 3.94
C PRO A 401 -12.12 19.08 3.16
N PHE A 402 -11.73 18.14 2.29
CA PHE A 402 -10.49 18.17 1.51
C PHE A 402 -10.72 18.26 -0.02
N GLY A 403 -11.98 18.27 -0.46
CA GLY A 403 -12.37 18.32 -1.89
C GLY A 403 -12.11 17.02 -2.65
N ALA A 404 -12.26 17.07 -3.98
CA ALA A 404 -11.88 15.98 -4.86
C ALA A 404 -10.37 16.01 -5.16
N LYS A 405 -9.74 14.83 -5.19
CA LYS A 405 -8.32 14.64 -5.47
C LYS A 405 -8.17 13.94 -6.83
N LEU A 406 -7.29 14.43 -7.70
CA LEU A 406 -6.85 13.67 -8.86
C LEU A 406 -5.89 12.56 -8.39
N LEU A 407 -6.11 11.31 -8.82
CA LEU A 407 -5.29 10.14 -8.50
C LEU A 407 -4.40 9.67 -9.66
N GLU A 408 -4.90 9.79 -10.90
CA GLU A 408 -4.18 9.40 -12.11
C GLU A 408 -4.65 10.26 -13.29
N LEU A 409 -3.72 10.53 -14.21
CA LEU A 409 -4.00 11.15 -15.51
C LEU A 409 -3.36 10.29 -16.61
N SER A 410 -4.12 9.38 -17.20
CA SER A 410 -3.64 8.56 -18.31
C SER A 410 -3.92 9.28 -19.62
N ILE A 411 -2.89 9.48 -20.45
CA ILE A 411 -2.99 10.17 -21.75
C ILE A 411 -2.52 9.23 -22.86
N ALA A 412 -3.31 9.15 -23.94
CA ALA A 412 -2.99 8.31 -25.10
C ALA A 412 -1.61 8.66 -25.70
N PRO A 413 -0.86 7.69 -26.25
CA PRO A 413 0.47 7.95 -26.83
C PRO A 413 0.50 9.02 -27.93
N ASP A 414 -0.59 9.18 -28.69
CA ASP A 414 -0.72 10.24 -29.71
C ASP A 414 -0.94 11.64 -29.10
N GLY A 415 -1.27 11.75 -27.80
CA GLY A 415 -1.68 12.98 -27.13
C GLY A 415 -3.11 13.42 -27.49
N GLY A 416 -3.93 12.51 -28.01
CA GLY A 416 -5.23 12.82 -28.61
C GLY A 416 -6.45 12.62 -27.70
N SER A 417 -6.33 11.83 -26.64
CA SER A 417 -7.37 11.60 -25.64
C SER A 417 -6.75 11.33 -24.28
N ALA A 418 -7.49 11.57 -23.20
CA ALA A 418 -7.09 11.28 -21.84
C ALA A 418 -8.23 10.69 -21.02
N VAL A 419 -7.89 10.08 -19.88
CA VAL A 419 -8.80 9.71 -18.80
C VAL A 419 -8.22 10.27 -17.50
N ALA A 420 -9.01 11.07 -16.80
CA ALA A 420 -8.71 11.54 -15.45
C ALA A 420 -9.39 10.60 -14.45
N VAL A 421 -8.64 10.12 -13.45
CA VAL A 421 -9.15 9.32 -12.33
C VAL A 421 -9.14 10.19 -11.09
N MET A 422 -10.31 10.44 -10.49
CA MET A 422 -10.48 11.31 -9.33
C MET A 422 -11.08 10.55 -8.15
N GLU A 423 -10.86 11.03 -6.93
CA GLU A 423 -11.35 10.43 -5.70
C GLU A 423 -12.02 11.48 -4.81
N THR A 424 -13.11 11.08 -4.15
CA THR A 424 -13.77 11.87 -3.09
C THR A 424 -13.97 11.07 -1.81
N GLY A 425 -13.73 11.71 -0.67
CA GLY A 425 -14.01 11.18 0.66
C GLY A 425 -12.76 10.78 1.44
N HIS A 426 -12.95 10.47 2.73
CA HIS A 426 -11.91 9.90 3.62
C HIS A 426 -12.34 8.60 4.28
N ILE A 427 -13.65 8.34 4.30
CA ILE A 427 -14.31 7.14 4.79
C ILE A 427 -15.36 6.86 3.71
N ASN A 428 -15.37 5.66 3.14
CA ASN A 428 -16.11 5.31 1.92
C ASN A 428 -15.66 6.17 0.72
N THR A 429 -14.39 6.05 0.35
CA THR A 429 -13.81 6.64 -0.87
C THR A 429 -14.63 6.24 -2.09
N ARG A 430 -14.88 7.22 -2.98
CA ARG A 430 -15.47 6.96 -4.30
C ARG A 430 -14.50 7.41 -5.38
N THR A 431 -14.22 6.49 -6.30
CA THR A 431 -13.46 6.74 -7.51
C THR A 431 -14.40 7.27 -8.61
N HIS A 432 -13.92 8.24 -9.37
CA HIS A 432 -14.62 8.90 -10.47
C HIS A 432 -13.74 8.89 -11.71
N LEU A 433 -14.35 8.81 -12.89
CA LEU A 433 -13.66 8.82 -14.17
C LEU A 433 -14.20 9.94 -15.06
N GLN A 434 -13.31 10.64 -15.75
CA GLN A 434 -13.71 11.58 -16.81
C GLN A 434 -12.83 11.37 -18.05
N ARG A 435 -13.47 11.08 -19.20
CA ARG A 435 -12.78 10.96 -20.49
C ARG A 435 -12.69 12.33 -21.14
N LEU A 436 -11.52 12.65 -21.69
CA LEU A 436 -11.26 13.90 -22.41
C LEU A 436 -10.91 13.60 -23.88
N ASP A 437 -11.45 14.36 -24.81
CA ASP A 437 -11.03 14.42 -26.20
C ASP A 437 -10.17 15.66 -26.43
N LEU A 438 -8.85 15.46 -26.46
CA LEU A 438 -7.86 16.52 -26.60
C LEU A 438 -7.80 17.07 -28.04
N LYS A 439 -8.41 16.37 -29.02
CA LYS A 439 -8.51 16.82 -30.43
C LYS A 439 -9.62 17.84 -30.65
N THR A 440 -10.63 17.86 -29.77
CA THR A 440 -11.77 18.79 -29.84
C THR A 440 -11.85 19.76 -28.66
N GLY A 441 -11.25 19.41 -27.52
CA GLY A 441 -11.38 20.15 -26.26
C GLY A 441 -12.61 19.75 -25.44
N ALA A 442 -13.33 18.69 -25.84
CA ALA A 442 -14.49 18.21 -25.12
C ALA A 442 -14.10 17.31 -23.94
N ALA A 443 -14.83 17.44 -22.84
CA ALA A 443 -14.88 16.44 -21.77
C ALA A 443 -16.21 15.69 -21.86
N ASP A 444 -16.18 14.38 -21.65
CA ASP A 444 -17.38 13.59 -21.39
C ASP A 444 -17.90 13.90 -19.98
N ALA A 445 -19.15 13.57 -19.69
CA ALA A 445 -19.70 13.68 -18.33
C ALA A 445 -18.91 12.80 -17.34
N LEU A 446 -18.82 13.27 -16.10
CA LEU A 446 -18.24 12.52 -14.98
C LEU A 446 -18.97 11.19 -14.73
N ILE A 447 -18.19 10.13 -14.48
CA ILE A 447 -18.65 8.76 -14.26
C ILE A 447 -18.30 8.34 -12.83
N ASP A 448 -19.30 8.01 -12.01
CA ASP A 448 -19.10 7.28 -10.76
C ASP A 448 -18.60 5.85 -11.07
N CYS A 449 -17.48 5.43 -10.48
CA CYS A 449 -17.15 4.01 -10.42
C CYS A 449 -18.10 3.28 -9.44
N PRO A 450 -18.24 1.94 -9.54
CA PRO A 450 -18.87 1.15 -8.48
C PRO A 450 -18.26 1.45 -7.11
N LEU A 451 -19.08 1.37 -6.05
CA LEU A 451 -18.59 1.42 -4.67
C LEU A 451 -17.50 0.36 -4.45
N GLU A 452 -16.50 0.70 -3.65
CA GLU A 452 -15.40 -0.21 -3.28
C GLU A 452 -14.71 -0.80 -4.53
N SER A 453 -14.43 0.04 -5.54
CA SER A 453 -13.65 -0.36 -6.71
C SER A 453 -12.43 0.52 -6.97
N ARG A 454 -11.29 -0.16 -7.14
CA ARG A 454 -9.99 0.43 -7.46
C ARG A 454 -9.75 0.37 -8.96
N VAL A 455 -9.43 1.52 -9.55
CA VAL A 455 -8.94 1.59 -10.93
C VAL A 455 -7.51 1.08 -10.95
N LEU A 456 -7.25 0.10 -11.81
CA LEU A 456 -5.92 -0.50 -12.00
C LEU A 456 -5.19 0.12 -13.20
N ASP A 457 -5.95 0.47 -14.25
CA ASP A 457 -5.45 1.08 -15.47
C ASP A 457 -6.60 1.71 -16.27
N ALA A 458 -6.30 2.78 -17.00
CA ALA A 458 -7.24 3.38 -17.96
C ALA A 458 -6.54 3.61 -19.30
N SER A 459 -7.06 3.02 -20.37
CA SER A 459 -6.57 3.18 -21.75
C SER A 459 -7.44 4.20 -22.51
N PRO A 460 -6.96 5.43 -22.75
CA PRO A 460 -7.75 6.46 -23.42
C PRO A 460 -7.92 6.23 -24.93
N SER A 461 -7.05 5.41 -25.55
CA SER A 461 -7.15 5.07 -26.97
C SER A 461 -8.24 4.04 -27.22
N GLU A 462 -8.26 2.96 -26.42
CA GLU A 462 -9.26 1.89 -26.54
C GLU A 462 -10.59 2.26 -25.86
N ARG A 463 -10.59 3.33 -25.05
CA ARG A 463 -11.68 3.71 -24.14
C ARG A 463 -11.99 2.59 -23.14
N LEU A 464 -10.97 1.88 -22.66
CA LEU A 464 -11.11 0.76 -21.73
C LEU A 464 -10.57 1.12 -20.34
N VAL A 465 -11.17 0.55 -19.30
CA VAL A 465 -10.74 0.72 -17.90
C VAL A 465 -10.72 -0.65 -17.23
N ALA A 466 -9.61 -0.93 -16.55
CA ALA A 466 -9.44 -2.11 -15.70
C ALA A 466 -9.73 -1.74 -14.24
N LEU A 467 -10.60 -2.52 -13.60
CA LEU A 467 -11.04 -2.32 -12.21
C LEU A 467 -10.86 -3.64 -11.42
N THR A 468 -10.71 -3.51 -10.11
CA THR A 468 -10.83 -4.60 -9.12
C THR A 468 -11.67 -4.13 -7.92
N THR A 469 -12.06 -5.03 -7.02
CA THR A 469 -12.73 -4.66 -5.76
C THR A 469 -11.73 -4.25 -4.68
N GLU A 470 -12.10 -3.27 -3.85
CA GLU A 470 -11.34 -2.85 -2.68
C GLU A 470 -11.63 -3.74 -1.46
N ASP A 471 -11.16 -4.97 -1.52
CA ASP A 471 -11.29 -5.88 -0.37
C ASP A 471 -10.39 -5.40 0.78
N VAL A 472 -10.90 -5.40 2.02
CA VAL A 472 -10.06 -5.17 3.21
C VAL A 472 -9.02 -6.29 3.31
N GLY A 473 -7.76 -5.97 2.95
CA GLY A 473 -6.66 -6.91 2.76
C GLY A 473 -6.01 -6.87 1.35
N ASP A 474 -6.68 -6.25 0.38
CA ASP A 474 -6.25 -6.05 -1.01
C ASP A 474 -5.95 -7.37 -1.76
N ASN A 475 -6.68 -8.44 -1.42
CA ASN A 475 -6.52 -9.77 -2.02
C ASN A 475 -7.47 -10.03 -3.20
N SER A 476 -8.18 -9.01 -3.70
CA SER A 476 -9.16 -9.19 -4.78
C SER A 476 -8.51 -9.68 -6.07
N THR A 477 -8.96 -10.83 -6.55
CA THR A 477 -8.46 -11.50 -7.75
C THR A 477 -9.31 -11.21 -8.99
N ARG A 478 -10.51 -10.63 -8.83
CA ARG A 478 -11.47 -10.46 -9.94
C ARG A 478 -11.19 -9.19 -10.72
N LEU A 479 -10.80 -9.36 -11.99
CA LEU A 479 -10.57 -8.27 -12.91
C LEU A 479 -11.86 -7.96 -13.68
N PHE A 480 -12.27 -6.69 -13.68
CA PHE A 480 -13.35 -6.17 -14.51
C PHE A 480 -12.77 -5.28 -15.60
N ILE A 481 -13.11 -5.54 -16.85
CA ILE A 481 -12.83 -4.65 -17.98
C ILE A 481 -14.12 -3.97 -18.40
N LYS A 482 -14.12 -2.64 -18.40
CA LYS A 482 -15.27 -1.81 -18.78
C LYS A 482 -14.90 -0.80 -19.85
N LYS A 483 -15.91 -0.32 -20.59
CA LYS A 483 -15.75 0.62 -21.69
C LYS A 483 -16.35 1.98 -21.34
N LEU A 484 -15.60 3.04 -21.61
CA LEU A 484 -16.04 4.42 -21.48
C LEU A 484 -16.84 4.84 -22.72
N VAL A 485 -18.14 5.03 -22.54
CA VAL A 485 -19.06 5.44 -23.61
C VAL A 485 -19.88 6.63 -23.11
N ASP A 486 -19.55 7.82 -23.61
CA ASP A 486 -20.33 9.06 -23.53
C ASP A 486 -20.91 9.36 -22.12
N GLY A 487 -20.05 9.30 -21.09
CA GLY A 487 -20.46 9.53 -19.69
C GLY A 487 -21.07 8.31 -18.99
N THR A 488 -20.85 7.10 -19.52
CA THR A 488 -21.24 5.82 -18.90
C THR A 488 -20.11 4.79 -18.97
N LEU A 489 -20.22 3.73 -18.15
CA LEU A 489 -19.21 2.70 -17.97
C LEU A 489 -19.80 1.30 -18.23
N GLU A 490 -19.80 0.89 -19.50
CA GLU A 490 -20.41 -0.35 -19.95
C GLU A 490 -19.53 -1.58 -19.63
N PRO A 491 -20.09 -2.71 -19.18
CA PRO A 491 -19.32 -3.94 -18.97
C PRO A 491 -18.84 -4.53 -20.30
N VAL A 492 -17.55 -4.82 -20.43
CA VAL A 492 -17.00 -5.59 -21.56
C VAL A 492 -16.92 -7.06 -21.18
N THR A 493 -16.25 -7.33 -20.05
CA THR A 493 -16.06 -8.66 -19.45
C THR A 493 -15.63 -8.50 -18.00
N ASP A 494 -15.75 -9.57 -17.22
CA ASP A 494 -14.99 -9.76 -15.99
C ASP A 494 -14.55 -11.22 -15.86
N PHE A 495 -13.50 -11.49 -15.11
CA PHE A 495 -13.03 -12.85 -14.82
C PHE A 495 -12.17 -12.87 -13.54
N ASP A 496 -12.09 -14.04 -12.91
CA ASP A 496 -11.17 -14.28 -11.81
C ASP A 496 -9.74 -14.47 -12.36
N ALA A 497 -8.85 -13.52 -12.11
CA ALA A 497 -7.47 -13.54 -12.58
C ALA A 497 -6.51 -14.27 -11.62
N ASP A 498 -7.03 -14.97 -10.60
CA ASP A 498 -6.20 -15.71 -9.63
C ASP A 498 -5.33 -16.78 -10.30
N VAL A 499 -4.12 -16.94 -9.75
CA VAL A 499 -3.09 -17.81 -10.30
C VAL A 499 -3.26 -19.22 -9.71
N PRO A 500 -3.50 -20.26 -10.54
CA PRO A 500 -3.66 -21.63 -10.07
C PRO A 500 -2.48 -22.08 -9.22
N ASP A 501 -2.79 -22.74 -8.10
CA ASP A 501 -1.82 -23.27 -7.13
C ASP A 501 -0.94 -22.18 -6.45
N SER A 502 -1.31 -20.90 -6.55
CA SER A 502 -0.72 -19.80 -5.77
C SER A 502 -1.24 -19.79 -4.32
N PHE A 503 -0.39 -19.31 -3.40
CA PHE A 503 -0.74 -19.02 -2.00
C PHE A 503 -0.95 -17.53 -1.73
N HIS A 504 -0.63 -16.67 -2.70
CA HIS A 504 -0.78 -15.22 -2.61
C HIS A 504 -1.78 -14.78 -3.67
N HIS A 505 -2.97 -14.42 -3.22
CA HIS A 505 -4.09 -13.98 -4.03
C HIS A 505 -4.11 -12.45 -4.11
N GLY A 506 -4.67 -11.91 -5.18
CA GLY A 506 -4.85 -10.48 -5.38
C GLY A 506 -4.09 -9.90 -6.56
N ILE A 507 -4.69 -8.88 -7.18
CA ILE A 507 -4.12 -8.08 -8.26
C ILE A 507 -3.41 -6.86 -7.66
N ASP A 508 -2.08 -6.83 -7.77
CA ASP A 508 -1.27 -5.68 -7.37
C ASP A 508 -1.48 -4.52 -8.36
N ALA A 509 -1.25 -4.81 -9.65
CA ALA A 509 -1.52 -3.90 -10.77
C ALA A 509 -2.03 -4.65 -12.01
N ALA A 510 -2.69 -3.94 -12.92
CA ALA A 510 -2.94 -4.38 -14.29
C ALA A 510 -2.50 -3.31 -15.29
N ARG A 511 -2.28 -3.67 -16.56
CA ARG A 511 -2.06 -2.75 -17.68
C ARG A 511 -2.72 -3.29 -18.96
N ILE A 512 -3.60 -2.50 -19.56
CA ILE A 512 -4.28 -2.78 -20.83
C ILE A 512 -3.24 -2.62 -21.93
N LEU A 513 -2.97 -3.69 -22.66
CA LEU A 513 -1.93 -3.72 -23.70
C LEU A 513 -2.50 -3.31 -25.06
N ASP A 514 -3.74 -3.71 -25.34
CA ASP A 514 -4.51 -3.38 -26.55
C ASP A 514 -6.02 -3.68 -26.33
N SER A 515 -6.81 -3.64 -27.40
CA SER A 515 -8.25 -3.91 -27.40
C SER A 515 -8.67 -5.35 -27.04
N SER A 516 -7.71 -6.24 -26.78
CA SER A 516 -7.94 -7.65 -26.44
C SER A 516 -7.06 -8.20 -25.31
N ARG A 517 -5.87 -7.62 -25.08
CA ARG A 517 -4.89 -8.12 -24.12
C ARG A 517 -4.73 -7.22 -22.89
N VAL A 518 -4.61 -7.83 -21.72
CA VAL A 518 -4.29 -7.16 -20.45
C VAL A 518 -3.19 -7.94 -19.71
N LEU A 519 -2.19 -7.22 -19.20
CA LEU A 519 -1.20 -7.74 -18.26
C LEU A 519 -1.76 -7.60 -16.84
N VAL A 520 -1.74 -8.69 -16.07
CA VAL A 520 -2.10 -8.72 -14.64
C VAL A 520 -0.85 -9.11 -13.84
N CYS A 521 -0.49 -8.29 -12.85
CA CYS A 521 0.59 -8.54 -11.92
C CYS A 521 -0.02 -9.03 -10.61
N SER A 522 0.11 -10.33 -10.30
CA SER A 522 -0.36 -10.89 -9.03
C SER A 522 0.62 -10.60 -7.90
N LYS A 523 0.11 -10.51 -6.67
CA LYS A 523 0.89 -10.50 -5.42
C LYS A 523 1.82 -11.71 -5.23
N SER A 524 1.68 -12.74 -6.04
CA SER A 524 2.46 -13.98 -6.01
C SER A 524 3.77 -13.95 -6.82
N ASP A 525 4.22 -12.79 -7.30
CA ASP A 525 5.27 -12.63 -8.33
C ASP A 525 4.92 -13.25 -9.70
N HIS A 526 3.75 -13.88 -9.87
CA HIS A 526 3.27 -14.42 -11.14
C HIS A 526 2.54 -13.36 -11.96
N TRP A 527 3.08 -13.03 -13.12
CA TRP A 527 2.54 -12.04 -14.04
C TRP A 527 1.97 -12.76 -15.26
N THR A 528 0.73 -12.42 -15.63
CA THR A 528 -0.02 -13.14 -16.66
C THR A 528 -0.61 -12.17 -17.67
N ILE A 529 -0.40 -12.46 -18.95
CA ILE A 529 -0.99 -11.75 -20.08
C ILE A 529 -2.22 -12.53 -20.51
N TRP A 530 -3.37 -11.92 -20.34
CA TRP A 530 -4.68 -12.46 -20.68
C TRP A 530 -5.17 -11.93 -22.01
N ASP A 531 -5.84 -12.77 -22.80
CA ASP A 531 -6.83 -12.34 -23.77
C ASP A 531 -8.17 -12.23 -23.02
N PHE A 532 -8.56 -11.00 -22.70
CA PHE A 532 -9.78 -10.73 -21.96
C PHE A 532 -11.04 -10.92 -22.82
N THR A 533 -10.93 -11.01 -24.15
CA THR A 533 -12.10 -11.29 -25.01
C THR A 533 -12.51 -12.76 -24.99
N THR A 534 -11.59 -13.66 -24.64
CA THR A 534 -11.83 -15.10 -24.53
C THR A 534 -11.65 -15.67 -23.12
N GLY A 535 -11.17 -14.86 -22.17
CA GLY A 535 -10.88 -15.27 -20.79
C GLY A 535 -9.63 -16.14 -20.66
N LYS A 536 -8.72 -16.11 -21.65
CA LYS A 536 -7.60 -17.05 -21.76
C LYS A 536 -6.28 -16.46 -21.27
N ALA A 537 -5.58 -17.18 -20.41
CA ALA A 537 -4.21 -16.87 -20.06
C ALA A 537 -3.29 -17.24 -21.25
N VAL A 538 -2.75 -16.25 -21.96
CA VAL A 538 -1.93 -16.45 -23.16
C VAL A 538 -0.48 -16.75 -22.78
N TYR A 539 0.08 -15.93 -21.89
CA TYR A 539 1.45 -16.02 -21.41
C TYR A 539 1.51 -15.83 -19.89
N THR A 540 2.43 -16.51 -19.22
CA THR A 540 2.72 -16.29 -17.80
C THR A 540 4.23 -16.31 -17.54
N PHE A 541 4.70 -15.49 -16.59
CA PHE A 541 6.09 -15.45 -16.15
C PHE A 541 6.20 -15.06 -14.68
N GLU A 542 7.25 -15.54 -14.01
CA GLU A 542 7.56 -15.21 -12.62
C GLU A 542 8.57 -14.06 -12.60
N LEU A 543 8.17 -12.87 -12.12
CA LEU A 543 9.03 -11.70 -12.00
C LEU A 543 8.86 -11.04 -10.63
N ARG A 544 9.80 -11.33 -9.73
CA ARG A 544 9.82 -10.74 -8.40
C ARG A 544 10.17 -9.26 -8.42
N THR A 545 9.33 -8.44 -7.82
CA THR A 545 9.59 -7.01 -7.56
C THR A 545 10.02 -6.78 -6.11
N ALA A 546 10.39 -5.53 -5.78
CA ALA A 546 10.76 -5.13 -4.41
C ALA A 546 9.69 -4.27 -3.72
N PHE A 547 8.87 -3.56 -4.48
CA PHE A 547 7.84 -2.65 -3.97
C PHE A 547 6.59 -2.65 -4.87
N SER A 548 6.72 -2.20 -6.12
CA SER A 548 5.59 -2.09 -7.06
C SER A 548 6.00 -2.49 -8.48
N PRO A 549 5.05 -2.81 -9.38
CA PRO A 549 5.34 -3.23 -10.76
C PRO A 549 5.86 -2.07 -11.62
N CYS A 550 7.17 -2.08 -11.88
CA CYS A 550 7.82 -1.13 -12.77
C CYS A 550 7.70 -1.62 -14.23
N ILE A 551 6.90 -0.93 -15.05
CA ILE A 551 6.50 -1.41 -16.39
C ILE A 551 6.58 -0.27 -17.41
N ALA A 552 7.14 -0.56 -18.60
CA ALA A 552 6.96 0.26 -19.79
C ALA A 552 6.65 -0.61 -21.02
N ILE A 553 5.85 -0.08 -21.94
CA ILE A 553 5.54 -0.70 -23.22
C ILE A 553 6.14 0.18 -24.31
N ASP A 554 6.73 -0.43 -25.35
CA ASP A 554 7.29 0.34 -26.46
C ASP A 554 6.20 1.05 -27.31
N PRO A 555 6.57 2.07 -28.11
CA PRO A 555 5.62 2.82 -28.94
C PRO A 555 4.82 1.99 -29.97
N SER A 556 5.24 0.75 -30.28
CA SER A 556 4.52 -0.18 -31.16
C SER A 556 3.60 -1.17 -30.43
N GLY A 557 3.58 -1.19 -29.10
CA GLY A 557 2.74 -2.10 -28.30
C GLY A 557 3.21 -3.56 -28.28
N ARG A 558 4.46 -3.84 -28.70
CA ARG A 558 4.98 -5.19 -28.91
C ARG A 558 5.98 -5.64 -27.84
N TYR A 559 6.78 -4.71 -27.32
CA TYR A 559 7.84 -5.02 -26.36
C TYR A 559 7.47 -4.48 -24.97
N LEU A 560 7.30 -5.41 -24.03
CA LEU A 560 7.13 -5.12 -22.61
C LEU A 560 8.51 -5.09 -21.93
N PHE A 561 8.82 -3.97 -21.29
CA PHE A 561 9.93 -3.83 -20.36
C PHE A 561 9.36 -3.95 -18.94
N ALA A 562 9.84 -4.93 -18.18
CA ALA A 562 9.36 -5.20 -16.83
C ALA A 562 10.55 -5.21 -15.85
N GLY A 563 10.50 -4.33 -14.86
CA GLY A 563 11.54 -4.14 -13.84
C GLY A 563 11.34 -5.08 -12.65
N GLY A 564 12.17 -6.12 -12.58
CA GLY A 564 12.27 -6.98 -11.40
C GLY A 564 13.38 -6.56 -10.45
N MET A 565 13.47 -7.22 -9.29
CA MET A 565 14.42 -6.91 -8.22
C MET A 565 15.91 -6.93 -8.64
N ASN A 566 16.28 -7.74 -9.64
CA ASN A 566 17.68 -7.93 -10.07
C ASN A 566 17.93 -7.66 -11.57
N ALA A 567 16.87 -7.46 -12.35
CA ALA A 567 16.97 -7.23 -13.79
C ALA A 567 15.70 -6.58 -14.34
N ILE A 568 15.87 -5.73 -15.35
CA ILE A 568 14.79 -5.35 -16.26
C ILE A 568 14.77 -6.39 -17.38
N VAL A 569 13.66 -7.09 -17.56
CA VAL A 569 13.47 -8.06 -18.65
C VAL A 569 12.70 -7.42 -19.81
N VAL A 570 13.01 -7.83 -21.04
CA VAL A 570 12.31 -7.39 -22.24
C VAL A 570 11.62 -8.59 -22.89
N ILE A 571 10.30 -8.52 -23.04
CA ILE A 571 9.45 -9.58 -23.56
C ILE A 571 8.81 -9.12 -24.88
N ASP A 572 8.93 -9.94 -25.91
CA ASP A 572 8.22 -9.78 -27.18
C ASP A 572 6.83 -10.40 -27.02
N LEU A 573 5.81 -9.55 -26.90
CA LEU A 573 4.41 -9.90 -26.59
C LEU A 573 3.75 -10.71 -27.71
N ASP A 574 4.22 -10.55 -28.96
CA ASP A 574 3.72 -11.30 -30.10
C ASP A 574 4.38 -12.68 -30.18
N ALA A 575 5.70 -12.72 -29.99
CA ALA A 575 6.47 -13.96 -30.05
C ALA A 575 6.41 -14.80 -28.77
N GLY A 576 5.89 -14.25 -27.66
CA GLY A 576 5.71 -14.98 -26.41
C GLY A 576 7.00 -15.38 -25.73
N LYS A 577 8.03 -14.52 -25.77
CA LYS A 577 9.36 -14.85 -25.26
C LYS A 577 10.14 -13.64 -24.77
N GLN A 578 10.99 -13.86 -23.78
CA GLN A 578 12.05 -12.92 -23.43
C GLN A 578 13.02 -12.75 -24.62
N VAL A 579 13.34 -11.51 -24.98
CA VAL A 579 14.33 -11.16 -26.00
C VAL A 579 15.61 -10.57 -25.40
N ALA A 580 15.52 -9.89 -24.25
CA ALA A 580 16.67 -9.31 -23.55
C ALA A 580 16.50 -9.31 -22.02
N SER A 581 17.61 -9.04 -21.32
CA SER A 581 17.64 -8.69 -19.90
C SER A 581 18.77 -7.69 -19.64
N LEU A 582 18.49 -6.66 -18.86
CA LEU A 582 19.49 -5.78 -18.28
C LEU A 582 19.60 -6.10 -16.78
N ALA A 583 20.65 -6.84 -16.40
CA ALA A 583 20.92 -7.14 -14.99
C ALA A 583 21.44 -5.89 -14.26
N HIS A 584 20.96 -5.65 -13.04
CA HIS A 584 21.35 -4.48 -12.23
C HIS A 584 21.53 -4.82 -10.75
N ARG A 585 21.96 -3.82 -9.97
CA ARG A 585 22.05 -3.86 -8.50
C ARG A 585 21.40 -2.63 -7.85
N PHE A 586 20.44 -2.03 -8.54
CA PHE A 586 19.62 -0.95 -8.02
C PHE A 586 18.90 -1.41 -6.74
N MET A 587 18.98 -0.60 -5.67
CA MET A 587 18.32 -0.89 -4.39
C MET A 587 16.79 -0.85 -4.50
N ARG A 588 16.29 0.02 -5.39
CA ARG A 588 14.88 0.21 -5.74
C ARG A 588 14.84 0.74 -7.16
N LEU A 589 13.90 0.25 -7.96
CA LEU A 589 13.53 0.84 -9.25
C LEU A 589 12.39 1.83 -9.01
N GLY A 590 12.49 3.02 -9.60
CA GLY A 590 11.39 3.97 -9.74
C GLY A 590 10.66 3.73 -11.05
N GLU A 591 10.67 4.73 -11.94
CA GLU A 591 10.11 4.63 -13.30
C GLU A 591 11.15 4.12 -14.31
N ILE A 592 10.65 3.45 -15.36
CA ILE A 592 11.40 3.18 -16.59
C ILE A 592 10.64 3.81 -17.78
N SER A 593 11.36 4.49 -18.68
CA SER A 593 10.78 5.07 -19.89
C SER A 593 11.60 4.69 -21.12
N ILE A 594 10.92 4.51 -22.25
CA ILE A 594 11.47 4.04 -23.53
C ILE A 594 11.37 5.15 -24.55
N ASP A 595 12.45 5.44 -25.27
CA ASP A 595 12.42 6.49 -26.27
C ASP A 595 11.52 6.13 -27.47
N ASN A 596 10.95 7.16 -28.10
CA ASN A 596 9.98 7.05 -29.21
C ASN A 596 10.53 6.41 -30.51
N ARG A 597 11.71 5.77 -30.45
CA ARG A 597 12.37 5.03 -31.54
C ARG A 597 12.88 3.64 -31.11
N LEU A 598 12.61 3.23 -29.87
CA LEU A 598 13.09 1.99 -29.25
C LEU A 598 14.62 1.86 -29.28
N LYS A 599 15.33 2.97 -29.07
CA LYS A 599 16.81 3.03 -29.06
C LYS A 599 17.40 3.21 -27.68
N ARG A 600 16.68 3.84 -26.76
CA ARG A 600 17.17 4.16 -25.41
C ARG A 600 16.11 3.85 -24.36
N LEU A 601 16.61 3.47 -23.19
CA LEU A 601 15.86 3.25 -21.96
C LEU A 601 16.39 4.21 -20.90
N ALA A 602 15.51 4.91 -20.20
CA ALA A 602 15.79 5.69 -19.01
C ALA A 602 15.29 4.94 -17.77
N ILE A 603 16.03 5.01 -16.65
CA ILE A 603 15.74 4.27 -15.43
C ILE A 603 16.01 5.19 -14.24
N SER A 604 15.00 5.51 -13.42
CA SER A 604 15.23 6.10 -12.10
C SER A 604 15.40 5.01 -11.03
N SER A 605 16.33 5.22 -10.08
CA SER A 605 16.70 4.23 -9.06
C SER A 605 17.23 4.94 -7.82
N GLY A 606 16.36 5.20 -6.83
CA GLY A 606 16.67 6.10 -5.74
C GLY A 606 17.07 7.47 -6.29
N ASP A 607 18.15 8.05 -5.76
CA ASP A 607 18.61 9.41 -6.12
C ASP A 607 19.34 9.48 -7.49
N ASN A 608 19.30 8.40 -8.29
CA ASN A 608 20.10 8.23 -9.50
C ASN A 608 19.24 8.01 -10.74
N LEU A 609 19.74 8.52 -11.86
CA LEU A 609 19.12 8.40 -13.18
C LEU A 609 20.10 7.79 -14.18
N TYR A 610 19.70 6.69 -14.81
CA TYR A 610 20.52 5.98 -15.78
C TYR A 610 19.91 6.09 -17.18
N THR A 611 20.75 6.16 -18.20
CA THR A 611 20.33 5.90 -19.58
C THR A 611 21.08 4.69 -20.13
N VAL A 612 20.41 3.93 -20.98
CA VAL A 612 20.89 2.67 -21.56
C VAL A 612 20.65 2.69 -23.07
N ASP A 613 21.69 2.37 -23.84
CA ASP A 613 21.60 2.13 -25.27
C ASP A 613 21.02 0.73 -25.52
N LEU A 614 19.90 0.62 -26.24
CA LEU A 614 19.21 -0.66 -26.47
C LEU A 614 19.78 -1.47 -27.64
N ASP A 615 20.64 -0.89 -28.49
CA ASP A 615 21.36 -1.62 -29.55
C ASP A 615 22.52 -2.45 -28.96
N THR A 616 23.04 -2.06 -27.79
CA THR A 616 24.20 -2.68 -27.11
C THR A 616 23.92 -3.20 -25.71
N GLY A 617 22.89 -2.68 -25.03
CA GLY A 617 22.53 -2.99 -23.64
C GLY A 617 23.46 -2.36 -22.59
N ASN A 618 24.29 -1.39 -22.99
CA ASN A 618 25.21 -0.72 -22.08
C ASN A 618 24.57 0.51 -21.46
N VAL A 619 24.83 0.74 -20.17
CA VAL A 619 24.59 2.05 -19.53
C VAL A 619 25.45 3.09 -20.23
N THR A 620 24.81 4.10 -20.81
CA THR A 620 25.48 5.23 -21.47
C THR A 620 25.81 6.33 -20.49
N ASN A 621 24.87 6.67 -19.59
CA ASN A 621 25.06 7.71 -18.57
C ASN A 621 24.51 7.28 -17.21
N ALA A 622 25.09 7.83 -16.15
CA ALA A 622 24.63 7.72 -14.77
C ALA A 622 24.73 9.11 -14.12
N LEU A 623 23.58 9.71 -13.81
CA LEU A 623 23.45 11.00 -13.14
C LEU A 623 22.97 10.78 -11.70
N PHE A 624 23.34 11.71 -10.82
CA PHE A 624 23.15 11.61 -9.37
C PHE A 624 22.49 12.89 -8.83
N GLY A 625 21.73 12.79 -7.73
CA GLY A 625 21.16 13.95 -7.03
C GLY A 625 19.73 14.30 -7.43
N PHE A 626 18.95 13.31 -7.85
CA PHE A 626 17.50 13.44 -8.06
C PHE A 626 16.74 13.06 -6.78
N PRO A 627 15.46 13.47 -6.65
CA PRO A 627 14.59 12.93 -5.61
C PRO A 627 14.40 11.42 -5.75
N TYR A 628 13.93 10.80 -4.67
CA TYR A 628 13.69 9.37 -4.62
C TYR A 628 12.43 9.02 -5.44
N ASP A 629 12.54 8.04 -6.34
CA ASP A 629 11.48 7.60 -7.27
C ASP A 629 11.03 8.67 -8.31
N SER A 630 11.96 9.47 -8.86
CA SER A 630 11.63 10.45 -9.90
C SER A 630 10.96 9.85 -11.15
N ASP A 631 9.91 10.51 -11.64
CA ASP A 631 9.41 10.35 -13.01
C ASP A 631 10.51 10.71 -14.02
N VAL A 632 10.57 9.99 -15.15
CA VAL A 632 11.49 10.30 -16.27
C VAL A 632 10.89 9.99 -17.63
N ASP A 633 10.97 10.96 -18.55
CA ASP A 633 10.54 10.79 -19.94
C ASP A 633 11.55 11.33 -20.96
N PHE A 634 11.60 10.74 -22.17
CA PHE A 634 12.54 11.15 -23.22
C PHE A 634 12.09 12.38 -24.00
N LEU A 635 12.83 13.48 -23.83
CA LEU A 635 12.66 14.74 -24.58
C LEU A 635 13.67 14.87 -25.73
N GLY A 636 13.52 14.04 -26.76
CA GLY A 636 14.45 14.02 -27.89
C GLY A 636 15.83 13.51 -27.45
N LYS A 637 16.88 14.35 -27.47
CA LYS A 637 18.18 13.99 -26.88
C LYS A 637 18.20 14.13 -25.35
N PHE A 638 17.37 15.02 -24.82
CA PHE A 638 17.27 15.32 -23.39
C PHE A 638 16.33 14.34 -22.66
N LEU A 639 16.33 14.45 -21.33
CA LEU A 639 15.31 13.87 -20.46
C LEU A 639 14.47 14.99 -19.83
N LEU A 640 13.19 14.72 -19.61
CA LEU A 640 12.36 15.45 -18.66
C LEU A 640 12.28 14.61 -17.38
N VAL A 641 12.71 15.17 -16.25
CA VAL A 641 12.78 14.47 -14.95
C VAL A 641 11.86 15.17 -13.95
N GLU A 642 11.18 14.42 -13.06
CA GLU A 642 10.14 14.94 -12.14
C GLU A 642 8.99 15.65 -12.87
N ASN A 643 8.79 15.34 -14.17
CA ASN A 643 7.96 16.10 -15.10
C ASN A 643 8.24 17.62 -15.11
N ARG A 644 9.45 18.03 -14.69
CA ARG A 644 9.80 19.40 -14.29
C ARG A 644 11.09 19.90 -14.89
N TYR A 645 12.12 19.08 -14.91
CA TYR A 645 13.49 19.48 -15.24
C TYR A 645 13.90 18.95 -16.60
N ILE A 646 14.32 19.83 -17.50
CA ILE A 646 15.03 19.40 -18.71
C ILE A 646 16.49 19.15 -18.32
N VAL A 647 16.94 17.92 -18.49
CA VAL A 647 18.29 17.45 -18.15
C VAL A 647 18.93 16.88 -19.42
N ALA A 648 20.21 17.18 -19.66
CA ALA A 648 20.97 16.50 -20.69
C ALA A 648 21.59 15.23 -20.10
N PRO A 649 21.20 14.01 -20.53
CA PRO A 649 21.65 12.79 -19.86
C PRO A 649 23.16 12.61 -19.88
N GLU A 650 23.87 13.19 -20.86
CA GLU A 650 25.33 13.16 -21.00
C GLU A 650 26.08 14.13 -20.09
N TYR A 651 25.38 15.05 -19.41
CA TYR A 651 25.98 16.14 -18.63
C TYR A 651 25.28 16.27 -17.26
N PRO A 652 26.01 16.41 -16.14
CA PRO A 652 25.40 16.66 -14.83
C PRO A 652 24.92 18.12 -14.68
N ILE A 653 24.00 18.55 -15.56
CA ILE A 653 23.37 19.86 -15.56
C ILE A 653 21.86 19.78 -15.73
N PHE A 654 21.19 20.63 -14.96
CA PHE A 654 19.81 21.02 -15.22
C PHE A 654 19.84 22.15 -16.25
N LEU A 655 19.21 21.96 -17.40
CA LEU A 655 19.14 22.98 -18.45
C LEU A 655 17.98 23.94 -18.21
N TRP A 656 16.80 23.41 -17.85
CA TRP A 656 15.59 24.19 -17.66
C TRP A 656 14.71 23.64 -16.54
N GLN A 657 13.89 24.49 -15.91
CA GLN A 657 12.89 24.12 -14.90
C GLN A 657 11.49 24.64 -15.26
N TYR A 658 10.47 23.80 -15.15
CA TYR A 658 9.07 24.21 -15.16
C TYR A 658 8.56 24.38 -13.72
N VAL A 659 7.72 25.38 -13.44
CA VAL A 659 7.30 25.73 -12.07
C VAL A 659 5.85 26.18 -12.06
N MET A 660 5.00 25.66 -11.16
CA MET A 660 3.62 26.15 -11.02
C MET A 660 3.56 27.54 -10.36
N ALA A 661 2.77 28.45 -10.95
CA ALA A 661 2.69 29.88 -10.61
C ALA A 661 2.01 30.17 -9.25
N ASP A 662 1.08 29.34 -8.85
CA ASP A 662 0.22 29.48 -7.67
C ASP A 662 0.92 29.09 -6.36
N GLY A 663 2.15 28.58 -6.43
CA GLY A 663 2.86 28.01 -5.29
C GLY A 663 2.25 26.69 -4.80
N ALA A 664 1.39 26.05 -5.59
CA ALA A 664 1.07 24.65 -5.40
C ALA A 664 2.34 23.82 -5.59
N SER A 665 2.44 22.73 -4.83
CA SER A 665 3.24 21.61 -5.32
C SER A 665 2.60 21.14 -6.63
N TYR A 666 3.38 20.46 -7.45
CA TYR A 666 2.76 19.50 -8.36
C TYR A 666 1.94 18.56 -7.45
N ASP A 667 0.62 18.53 -7.61
CA ASP A 667 -0.19 17.39 -7.18
C ASP A 667 -0.04 16.33 -8.30
N ASN A 668 1.22 15.88 -8.45
CA ASN A 668 1.83 14.74 -9.16
C ASN A 668 1.24 14.17 -10.47
N HIS A 669 0.47 14.94 -11.25
CA HIS A 669 -0.10 14.45 -12.51
C HIS A 669 0.34 15.30 -13.71
N ALA A 670 1.55 15.01 -14.18
CA ALA A 670 2.09 15.54 -15.43
C ALA A 670 2.74 14.41 -16.24
N THR A 671 2.76 14.53 -17.57
CA THR A 671 3.34 13.51 -18.48
C THR A 671 3.66 14.07 -19.86
N LEU A 672 4.70 13.54 -20.51
CA LEU A 672 5.13 13.96 -21.85
C LEU A 672 4.48 13.07 -22.93
N ARG A 673 3.39 13.52 -23.55
CA ARG A 673 2.67 12.78 -24.61
C ARG A 673 2.35 13.70 -25.80
N GLY A 674 2.39 13.16 -27.02
CA GLY A 674 2.15 13.95 -28.24
C GLY A 674 3.13 15.13 -28.48
N ARG A 675 4.34 15.12 -27.86
CA ARG A 675 5.31 16.25 -27.82
C ARG A 675 4.85 17.48 -27.01
N LYS A 676 3.82 17.34 -26.20
CA LYS A 676 3.45 18.33 -25.18
C LYS A 676 3.72 17.77 -23.78
N LEU A 677 4.11 18.63 -22.86
CA LEU A 677 3.97 18.34 -21.43
C LEU A 677 2.53 18.66 -21.07
N TRP A 678 1.79 17.62 -20.68
CA TRP A 678 0.47 17.73 -20.09
C TRP A 678 0.61 17.78 -18.58
N TYR A 679 -0.22 18.57 -17.91
CA TYR A 679 -0.22 18.69 -16.45
C TYR A 679 -1.61 19.05 -15.92
N ALA A 680 -1.93 18.51 -14.75
CA ALA A 680 -3.08 18.93 -13.97
C ALA A 680 -2.76 20.21 -13.19
N SER A 681 -3.70 21.15 -13.19
CA SER A 681 -3.66 22.37 -12.38
C SER A 681 -4.92 22.48 -11.51
N ARG A 682 -4.72 22.88 -10.26
CA ARG A 682 -5.77 22.97 -9.24
C ARG A 682 -6.21 24.41 -9.04
N HIS A 683 -7.52 24.64 -9.00
CA HIS A 683 -8.14 25.97 -8.87
C HIS A 683 -8.95 26.08 -7.58
N GLY A 684 -8.97 27.27 -6.97
CA GLY A 684 -9.83 27.55 -5.80
C GLY A 684 -9.25 27.14 -4.44
N GLU A 685 -10.06 27.26 -3.39
CA GLU A 685 -9.65 26.92 -2.01
C GLU A 685 -9.71 25.40 -1.74
N ARG A 686 -8.96 24.94 -0.73
CA ARG A 686 -8.73 23.50 -0.47
C ARG A 686 -10.01 22.65 -0.42
N SER A 687 -11.10 23.15 0.16
CA SER A 687 -12.36 22.43 0.37
C SER A 687 -13.38 22.57 -0.78
N GLY A 688 -12.98 23.11 -1.93
CA GLY A 688 -13.86 23.30 -3.10
C GLY A 688 -13.07 23.42 -4.40
N ALA A 689 -11.93 22.73 -4.48
CA ALA A 689 -11.02 22.89 -5.59
C ALA A 689 -11.50 22.15 -6.86
N SER A 690 -11.53 22.87 -7.99
CA SER A 690 -11.69 22.25 -9.31
C SER A 690 -10.33 21.97 -9.93
N TRP A 691 -10.32 21.11 -10.94
CA TRP A 691 -9.13 20.70 -11.66
C TRP A 691 -9.24 21.08 -13.13
N SER A 692 -8.11 21.32 -13.78
CA SER A 692 -8.04 21.42 -15.24
C SER A 692 -6.81 20.72 -15.76
N ILE A 693 -6.93 20.08 -16.92
CA ILE A 693 -5.83 19.45 -17.62
C ILE A 693 -5.36 20.41 -18.71
N SER A 694 -4.09 20.79 -18.62
CA SER A 694 -3.47 21.83 -19.43
C SER A 694 -2.23 21.29 -20.14
N SER A 695 -1.79 21.95 -21.21
CA SER A 695 -0.67 21.47 -22.01
C SER A 695 0.19 22.59 -22.57
N ILE A 696 1.50 22.34 -22.65
CA ILE A 696 2.47 23.23 -23.29
C ILE A 696 3.36 22.44 -24.26
N PRO A 697 3.80 23.01 -25.39
CA PRO A 697 4.83 22.39 -26.22
C PRO A 697 6.14 22.33 -25.42
N VAL A 698 6.82 21.19 -25.40
CA VAL A 698 8.13 21.07 -24.75
C VAL A 698 9.14 20.46 -25.74
N PRO A 699 10.32 21.08 -25.93
CA PRO A 699 10.67 22.45 -25.52
C PRO A 699 9.81 23.50 -26.28
N HIS A 700 9.36 24.56 -25.59
CA HIS A 700 8.73 25.74 -26.22
C HIS A 700 9.81 26.70 -26.75
N GLU A 701 9.40 27.87 -27.26
CA GLU A 701 10.26 28.85 -27.93
C GLU A 701 11.46 29.31 -27.07
N ALA A 702 11.23 29.89 -25.90
CA ALA A 702 12.30 30.40 -25.02
C ALA A 702 13.35 29.33 -24.63
N VAL A 703 12.94 28.07 -24.41
CA VAL A 703 13.88 26.95 -24.19
C VAL A 703 14.75 26.70 -25.42
N ARG A 704 14.16 26.70 -26.63
CA ARG A 704 14.92 26.46 -27.87
C ARG A 704 15.90 27.59 -28.14
N ASP A 705 15.47 28.83 -27.93
CA ASP A 705 16.30 30.01 -28.11
C ASP A 705 17.45 30.02 -27.10
N LYS A 706 17.19 29.73 -25.82
CA LYS A 706 18.25 29.61 -24.81
C LYS A 706 19.21 28.46 -25.11
N PHE A 707 18.72 27.33 -25.64
CA PHE A 707 19.60 26.22 -26.03
C PHE A 707 20.40 26.53 -27.30
N ALA A 708 19.91 27.39 -28.20
CA ALA A 708 20.66 27.89 -29.34
C ALA A 708 21.72 28.93 -28.92
N GLU A 709 21.41 29.79 -27.94
CA GLU A 709 22.36 30.74 -27.32
C GLU A 709 23.51 30.02 -26.61
N LEU A 710 23.22 28.93 -25.89
CA LEU A 710 24.23 28.14 -25.17
C LEU A 710 25.22 27.43 -26.11
N GLY A 711 24.89 27.23 -27.38
CA GLY A 711 25.78 26.61 -28.36
C GLY A 711 26.01 25.12 -28.10
N ASP A 712 27.29 24.71 -28.02
CA ASP A 712 27.64 23.34 -27.68
C ASP A 712 27.66 23.17 -26.15
N LEU A 713 27.08 22.07 -25.67
CA LEU A 713 27.03 21.80 -24.22
C LEU A 713 28.39 21.38 -23.66
N ASP A 714 29.31 20.93 -24.52
CA ASP A 714 30.71 20.70 -24.17
C ASP A 714 31.41 21.99 -23.67
N ASP A 715 31.02 23.17 -24.15
CA ASP A 715 31.56 24.46 -23.71
C ASP A 715 31.15 24.82 -22.26
N LEU A 716 30.17 24.10 -21.70
CA LEU A 716 29.74 24.24 -20.30
C LEU A 716 30.58 23.37 -19.34
N ILE A 717 31.45 22.49 -19.84
CA ILE A 717 32.28 21.62 -18.99
C ILE A 717 33.41 22.43 -18.34
N ILE A 718 33.38 22.51 -17.00
CA ILE A 718 34.44 23.16 -16.21
C ILE A 718 35.58 22.17 -15.95
N LEU A 719 35.27 20.92 -15.60
CA LEU A 719 36.24 19.85 -15.34
C LEU A 719 35.72 18.50 -15.85
N LYS A 720 36.64 17.68 -16.37
CA LYS A 720 36.39 16.29 -16.77
C LYS A 720 37.49 15.35 -16.27
N VAL A 721 37.22 14.06 -16.25
CA VAL A 721 38.16 13.00 -15.87
C VAL A 721 39.50 13.15 -16.60
N ASN A 722 40.60 13.06 -15.85
CA ASN A 722 41.99 13.33 -16.27
C ASN A 722 42.40 14.79 -16.55
N ASP A 723 41.52 15.79 -16.39
CA ASP A 723 41.96 17.19 -16.49
C ASP A 723 43.09 17.48 -15.47
N PRO A 724 44.16 18.21 -15.86
CA PRO A 724 45.21 18.65 -14.95
C PRO A 724 44.68 19.74 -14.01
N VAL A 725 44.82 19.52 -12.71
CA VAL A 725 44.33 20.41 -11.64
C VAL A 725 45.42 20.69 -10.62
N THR A 726 45.67 21.97 -10.32
CA THR A 726 46.42 22.40 -9.13
C THR A 726 45.44 22.73 -8.00
N ILE A 727 45.85 22.54 -6.75
CA ILE A 727 45.05 22.92 -5.57
C ILE A 727 45.86 23.90 -4.75
N VAL A 728 45.26 25.06 -4.48
CA VAL A 728 45.87 26.17 -3.74
C VAL A 728 44.90 26.60 -2.64
N ALA A 729 45.39 26.60 -1.40
CA ALA A 729 44.65 27.15 -0.27
C ALA A 729 45.09 28.60 -0.04
N ASP A 730 44.12 29.50 0.04
CA ASP A 730 44.33 30.89 0.43
C ASP A 730 43.54 31.16 1.71
N THR A 731 44.13 30.85 2.86
CA THR A 731 43.47 30.90 4.16
C THR A 731 44.17 31.83 5.15
N ASP A 732 43.48 32.15 6.24
CA ASP A 732 44.03 32.76 7.46
C ASP A 732 43.96 31.78 8.66
N LEU A 733 43.87 30.48 8.36
CA LEU A 733 43.82 29.40 9.35
C LEU A 733 45.22 29.02 9.86
N ASP A 734 45.27 28.16 10.88
CA ASP A 734 46.55 27.57 11.29
C ASP A 734 47.08 26.57 10.25
N ALA A 735 48.40 26.47 10.14
CA ALA A 735 49.07 25.65 9.13
C ALA A 735 48.70 24.15 9.20
N ALA A 736 48.35 23.61 10.37
CA ALA A 736 47.94 22.21 10.51
C ALA A 736 46.49 21.98 10.03
N THR A 737 45.61 22.98 10.14
CA THR A 737 44.27 22.95 9.54
C THR A 737 44.33 23.18 8.04
N GLU A 738 45.14 24.12 7.55
CA GLU A 738 45.33 24.34 6.11
C GLU A 738 45.90 23.10 5.40
N THR A 739 46.91 22.44 5.99
CA THR A 739 47.47 21.18 5.46
C THR A 739 46.38 20.10 5.34
N ARG A 740 45.59 19.88 6.40
CA ARG A 740 44.49 18.90 6.40
C ARG A 740 43.43 19.22 5.34
N LEU A 741 43.13 20.50 5.13
CA LEU A 741 42.18 20.98 4.13
C LEU A 741 42.67 20.67 2.71
N VAL A 742 43.92 20.99 2.39
CA VAL A 742 44.55 20.69 1.10
C VAL A 742 44.62 19.18 0.85
N GLU A 743 44.99 18.39 1.85
CA GLU A 743 45.04 16.92 1.76
C GLU A 743 43.66 16.30 1.49
N ALA A 744 42.62 16.75 2.20
CA ALA A 744 41.25 16.28 2.01
C ALA A 744 40.73 16.60 0.61
N ILE A 745 40.88 17.85 0.17
CA ILE A 745 40.41 18.30 -1.16
C ILE A 745 41.21 17.58 -2.27
N THR A 746 42.53 17.42 -2.10
CA THR A 746 43.37 16.62 -3.01
C THR A 746 42.88 15.18 -3.12
N LYS A 747 42.46 14.57 -2.00
CA LYS A 747 41.89 13.23 -1.98
C LYS A 747 40.54 13.17 -2.70
N THR A 748 39.65 14.15 -2.47
CA THR A 748 38.34 14.24 -3.17
C THR A 748 38.52 14.37 -4.68
N PHE A 749 39.33 15.33 -5.16
CA PHE A 749 39.56 15.51 -6.60
C PHE A 749 40.21 14.27 -7.24
N ARG A 750 41.16 13.62 -6.55
CA ARG A 750 41.77 12.37 -7.05
C ARG A 750 40.76 11.21 -7.06
N ALA A 751 39.87 11.12 -6.09
CA ALA A 751 38.81 10.11 -6.05
C ALA A 751 37.76 10.30 -7.16
N ALA A 752 37.48 11.54 -7.54
CA ALA A 752 36.64 11.89 -8.69
C ALA A 752 37.34 11.69 -10.06
N GLY A 753 38.63 11.36 -10.08
CA GLY A 753 39.38 11.03 -11.31
C GLY A 753 40.12 12.20 -11.97
N TYR A 754 40.31 13.32 -11.28
CA TYR A 754 41.08 14.46 -11.79
C TYR A 754 42.60 14.25 -11.60
N LYS A 755 43.41 14.76 -12.54
CA LYS A 755 44.88 14.62 -12.51
C LYS A 755 45.48 15.76 -11.68
N ILE A 756 45.76 15.50 -10.41
CA ILE A 756 46.48 16.46 -9.57
C ILE A 756 47.91 16.66 -10.09
N VAL A 757 48.28 17.90 -10.38
CA VAL A 757 49.65 18.33 -10.77
C VAL A 757 50.21 19.31 -9.76
N ALA A 758 51.54 19.37 -9.63
CA ALA A 758 52.19 20.39 -8.81
C ALA A 758 52.13 21.76 -9.51
N ALA A 759 52.12 22.86 -8.75
CA ALA A 759 52.04 24.21 -9.32
C ALA A 759 53.18 24.55 -10.31
N GLY A 760 54.38 23.99 -10.11
CA GLY A 760 55.51 24.12 -11.04
C GLY A 760 55.49 23.18 -12.25
N GLU A 761 54.49 22.29 -12.34
CA GLU A 761 54.28 21.32 -13.43
C GLU A 761 52.98 21.60 -14.22
N ALA A 762 52.29 22.70 -13.89
CA ALA A 762 51.10 23.16 -14.58
C ALA A 762 51.44 23.73 -15.97
N ASP A 763 50.66 23.36 -16.98
CA ASP A 763 50.67 23.97 -18.31
C ASP A 763 49.53 24.99 -18.46
N ASP A 764 49.47 25.68 -19.61
CA ASP A 764 48.42 26.68 -19.90
C ASP A 764 46.99 26.09 -19.90
N GLY A 765 46.84 24.76 -19.88
CA GLY A 765 45.55 24.06 -19.80
C GLY A 765 45.18 23.60 -18.38
N ALA A 766 46.09 23.72 -17.41
CA ALA A 766 45.84 23.33 -16.02
C ALA A 766 44.90 24.31 -15.32
N LYS A 767 43.96 23.76 -14.55
CA LYS A 767 42.95 24.53 -13.81
C LYS A 767 43.34 24.63 -12.35
N GLU A 768 43.28 25.84 -11.80
CA GLU A 768 43.62 26.11 -10.41
C GLU A 768 42.36 26.06 -9.55
N VAL A 769 42.35 25.16 -8.57
CA VAL A 769 41.31 25.09 -7.53
C VAL A 769 41.76 25.93 -6.35
N MET A 770 41.15 27.11 -6.24
CA MET A 770 41.34 28.03 -5.13
C MET A 770 40.38 27.70 -4.00
N VAL A 771 40.93 27.44 -2.81
CA VAL A 771 40.19 27.17 -1.59
C VAL A 771 40.38 28.36 -0.66
N THR A 772 39.36 29.21 -0.55
CA THR A 772 39.39 30.37 0.33
C THR A 772 38.66 30.06 1.62
N CYS A 773 39.36 30.21 2.75
CA CYS A 773 38.74 30.28 4.06
C CYS A 773 39.37 31.45 4.79
N LYS A 774 38.73 32.63 4.70
CA LYS A 774 39.24 33.88 5.28
C LYS A 774 38.15 34.72 5.92
N LYS A 775 38.49 35.43 6.99
CA LYS A 775 37.60 36.45 7.56
C LYS A 775 37.40 37.59 6.56
N ALA A 776 36.15 38.02 6.37
CA ALA A 776 35.82 39.13 5.49
C ALA A 776 36.52 40.43 5.97
N SER A 777 36.99 41.25 5.01
CA SER A 777 37.61 42.54 5.30
C SER A 777 36.60 43.60 5.77
N GLU A 778 35.35 43.49 5.34
CA GLU A 778 34.27 44.43 5.64
C GLU A 778 33.10 43.72 6.34
N PRO A 779 32.41 44.39 7.27
CA PRO A 779 31.18 43.86 7.85
C PRO A 779 30.00 43.97 6.87
N VAL A 780 29.06 43.05 6.98
CA VAL A 780 27.80 43.03 6.22
C VAL A 780 26.60 42.90 7.16
N THR A 781 25.47 43.46 6.78
CA THR A 781 24.21 43.33 7.50
C THR A 781 23.46 42.11 7.00
N VAL A 782 23.12 41.20 7.91
CA VAL A 782 22.30 40.00 7.62
C VAL A 782 21.02 40.02 8.46
N GLN A 783 19.99 39.31 8.02
CA GLN A 783 18.73 39.16 8.75
C GLN A 783 18.66 37.78 9.39
N ILE A 784 18.51 37.72 10.72
CA ILE A 784 18.45 36.47 11.48
C ILE A 784 17.06 36.30 12.09
N GLY A 785 16.48 35.11 11.93
CA GLY A 785 15.19 34.74 12.49
C GLY A 785 15.26 34.41 13.98
N ASP A 786 14.32 34.92 14.76
CA ASP A 786 14.13 34.62 16.18
C ASP A 786 12.84 33.78 16.37
N PRO A 787 12.94 32.45 16.53
CA PRO A 787 11.77 31.57 16.66
C PRO A 787 10.99 31.78 17.97
N ASN A 788 11.55 32.52 18.92
CA ASN A 788 10.90 32.87 20.19
C ASN A 788 10.34 34.30 20.21
N ALA A 789 10.49 35.06 19.12
CA ALA A 789 9.83 36.34 18.98
C ALA A 789 8.31 36.16 19.09
N LYS A 790 7.62 37.23 19.49
CA LYS A 790 6.15 37.27 19.55
C LYS A 790 5.63 38.26 18.53
N PRO A 791 4.48 37.98 17.88
CA PRO A 791 3.87 38.94 16.98
C PRO A 791 3.53 40.24 17.73
N PRO A 792 3.65 41.41 17.08
CA PRO A 792 3.17 42.66 17.66
C PRO A 792 1.68 42.57 17.96
N LYS A 793 1.24 43.34 18.97
CA LYS A 793 -0.18 43.47 19.32
C LYS A 793 -0.95 44.01 18.11
N THR A 794 -2.24 43.73 18.05
CA THR A 794 -3.09 44.00 16.87
C THR A 794 -3.01 45.43 16.35
N ASP A 795 -2.83 46.38 17.26
CA ASP A 795 -2.95 47.81 16.99
C ASP A 795 -1.63 48.43 16.48
N ASP A 796 -0.50 47.72 16.64
CA ASP A 796 0.84 48.14 16.19
C ASP A 796 1.24 47.50 14.84
N ARG A 797 0.30 46.84 14.15
CA ARG A 797 0.57 46.22 12.85
C ARG A 797 0.58 47.30 11.76
N PRO A 798 1.65 47.42 10.94
CA PRO A 798 1.59 48.28 9.76
C PRO A 798 0.44 47.82 8.87
N GLU A 799 -0.26 48.78 8.25
CA GLU A 799 -1.45 48.53 7.44
C GLU A 799 -1.19 47.53 6.31
N LYS A 800 -2.25 46.81 5.92
CA LYS A 800 -2.24 45.69 4.96
C LYS A 800 -1.94 46.07 3.51
N ASP A 801 -1.35 47.23 3.26
CA ASP A 801 -1.14 47.81 1.93
C ASP A 801 0.24 47.48 1.35
N GLN A 802 0.60 46.20 1.40
CA GLN A 802 1.40 45.60 0.33
C GLN A 802 0.60 44.45 -0.27
N PRO A 803 0.22 44.51 -1.56
CA PRO A 803 -0.41 43.38 -2.22
C PRO A 803 0.54 42.20 -2.10
N ALA A 804 0.00 41.02 -1.74
CA ALA A 804 0.79 39.81 -1.73
C ALA A 804 1.45 39.65 -3.09
N HIS A 805 2.78 39.68 -3.14
CA HIS A 805 3.57 39.49 -4.36
C HIS A 805 3.43 38.03 -4.84
N ARG A 806 2.26 37.68 -5.37
CA ARG A 806 1.91 36.39 -5.98
C ARG A 806 2.69 36.10 -7.27
N ASN A 807 3.55 37.02 -7.68
CA ASN A 807 4.34 36.96 -8.92
C ASN A 807 5.85 36.80 -8.66
N LEU A 808 6.26 36.40 -7.44
CA LEU A 808 7.63 35.95 -7.21
C LEU A 808 7.77 34.49 -7.68
N PRO A 809 8.65 34.17 -8.63
CA PRO A 809 8.85 32.81 -9.11
C PRO A 809 9.37 31.90 -7.99
N ALA A 810 9.05 30.59 -8.03
CA ALA A 810 9.35 29.72 -6.88
C ALA A 810 10.84 29.51 -6.57
N TRP A 811 11.77 29.89 -7.46
CA TRP A 811 13.20 29.95 -7.11
C TRP A 811 13.51 31.05 -6.09
N ALA A 812 12.75 32.15 -6.08
CA ALA A 812 12.79 33.15 -5.00
C ALA A 812 12.19 32.60 -3.68
N LEU A 813 11.26 31.64 -3.76
CA LEU A 813 10.73 30.90 -2.60
C LEU A 813 11.68 29.83 -2.07
N LEU A 814 12.65 29.35 -2.85
CA LEU A 814 13.72 28.46 -2.36
C LEU A 814 14.77 29.20 -1.53
N ASN A 815 15.08 30.47 -1.87
CA ASN A 815 15.99 31.32 -1.10
C ASN A 815 15.31 32.16 -0.01
N SER A 816 13.98 32.19 0.05
CA SER A 816 13.24 32.81 1.15
C SER A 816 12.66 31.75 2.08
N GLY A 817 13.15 31.74 3.33
CA GLY A 817 12.55 30.97 4.43
C GLY A 817 11.05 31.25 4.60
N PRO A 818 10.33 30.39 5.34
CA PRO A 818 8.90 30.14 5.19
C PRO A 818 8.02 31.39 5.09
N ARG A 819 7.45 31.58 3.88
CA ARG A 819 6.28 32.40 3.51
C ARG A 819 6.33 33.88 3.92
N GLY A 820 6.41 34.74 2.90
CA GLY A 820 6.35 36.20 3.04
C GLY A 820 5.07 36.73 3.71
N ALA A 821 5.16 37.99 4.14
CA ALA A 821 4.11 38.85 4.71
C ALA A 821 3.57 38.57 6.13
N SER A 822 3.61 37.35 6.68
CA SER A 822 3.02 37.08 8.02
C SER A 822 4.01 37.20 9.20
N PHE A 823 5.31 37.21 8.91
CA PHE A 823 6.37 36.88 9.87
C PHE A 823 7.55 37.86 9.92
N GLY A 824 7.43 39.05 9.32
CA GLY A 824 8.51 40.06 9.28
C GLY A 824 9.09 40.41 10.66
N TRP A 825 8.24 40.42 11.69
CA TRP A 825 8.58 40.68 13.09
C TRP A 825 9.49 39.62 13.75
N MET A 826 9.71 38.46 13.13
CA MET A 826 10.69 37.47 13.59
C MET A 826 12.12 37.76 13.10
N TRP A 827 12.29 38.60 12.08
CA TRP A 827 13.59 38.87 11.48
C TRP A 827 14.21 40.13 12.09
N LYS A 828 15.46 40.01 12.55
CA LYS A 828 16.25 41.12 13.10
C LYS A 828 17.51 41.31 12.27
N GLU A 829 17.91 42.56 12.06
CA GLU A 829 19.15 42.89 11.37
C GLU A 829 20.34 42.80 12.33
N HIS A 830 21.43 42.18 11.84
CA HIS A 830 22.67 41.99 12.56
C HIS A 830 23.84 42.31 11.64
N THR A 831 24.64 43.31 12.00
CA THR A 831 25.91 43.61 11.33
C THR A 831 26.98 42.67 11.85
N ILE A 832 27.61 41.91 10.96
CA ILE A 832 28.60 40.87 11.27
C ILE A 832 29.83 40.99 10.37
N THR A 833 30.98 40.47 10.80
CA THR A 833 32.14 40.25 9.92
C THR A 833 32.29 38.74 9.68
N PRO A 834 31.70 38.20 8.61
CA PRO A 834 31.58 36.75 8.39
C PRO A 834 32.91 36.11 7.99
N TYR A 835 32.97 34.78 8.08
CA TYR A 835 34.04 34.00 7.45
C TYR A 835 33.62 33.56 6.05
N GLN A 836 34.36 33.99 5.03
CA GLN A 836 34.13 33.58 3.66
C GLN A 836 34.84 32.24 3.43
N SER A 837 34.05 31.16 3.36
CA SER A 837 34.53 29.79 3.13
C SER A 837 33.98 29.28 1.80
N SER A 838 34.77 29.39 0.73
CA SER A 838 34.35 29.14 -0.66
C SER A 838 35.41 28.37 -1.46
N ILE A 839 34.98 27.65 -2.49
CA ILE A 839 35.86 27.03 -3.49
C ILE A 839 35.62 27.68 -4.86
N SER A 840 36.68 27.91 -5.63
CA SER A 840 36.57 28.35 -7.02
C SER A 840 37.58 27.66 -7.93
N ILE A 841 37.26 27.59 -9.21
CA ILE A 841 38.09 27.01 -10.27
C ILE A 841 38.45 28.13 -11.23
N ARG A 842 39.75 28.25 -11.52
CA ARG A 842 40.33 29.27 -12.40
C ARG A 842 41.08 28.63 -13.55
N LEU A 843 41.17 29.35 -14.66
CA LEU A 843 42.02 29.03 -15.81
C LEU A 843 42.83 30.29 -16.13
N GLY A 844 44.12 30.26 -15.79
CA GLY A 844 44.90 31.48 -15.60
C GLY A 844 44.23 32.43 -14.61
N ASP A 845 44.28 33.75 -14.89
CA ASP A 845 43.66 34.76 -14.03
C ASP A 845 42.12 34.68 -13.96
N LYS A 846 41.46 33.98 -14.90
CA LYS A 846 40.00 33.98 -15.03
C LYS A 846 39.36 32.92 -14.13
N GLU A 847 38.57 33.36 -13.15
CA GLU A 847 37.62 32.47 -12.46
C GLU A 847 36.54 32.00 -13.45
N ILE A 848 36.39 30.68 -13.58
CA ILE A 848 35.41 30.05 -14.47
C ILE A 848 34.23 29.43 -13.71
N TRP A 849 34.41 29.17 -12.40
CA TRP A 849 33.35 28.70 -11.50
C TRP A 849 33.68 29.00 -10.05
N SER A 850 32.65 29.20 -9.22
CA SER A 850 32.74 29.18 -7.76
C SER A 850 31.45 28.63 -7.17
N ASP A 851 31.52 28.04 -5.98
CA ASP A 851 30.34 27.57 -5.24
C ASP A 851 29.45 28.70 -4.69
N GLY A 852 29.88 29.97 -4.79
CA GLY A 852 29.04 31.14 -4.60
C GLY A 852 28.55 31.40 -3.16
N HIS A 853 28.92 30.55 -2.20
CA HIS A 853 28.51 30.51 -0.78
C HIS A 853 29.04 31.66 0.08
N LYS A 854 29.40 32.80 -0.53
CA LYS A 854 29.88 33.99 0.19
C LYS A 854 28.70 34.69 0.88
N VAL A 855 28.89 35.12 2.12
CA VAL A 855 27.89 35.87 2.90
C VAL A 855 27.71 37.26 2.28
N ARG A 856 26.46 37.67 2.04
CA ARG A 856 26.10 38.94 1.36
C ARG A 856 25.20 39.84 2.20
N GLU A 857 25.17 41.12 1.85
CA GLU A 857 24.26 42.12 2.42
C GLU A 857 22.79 41.69 2.27
N GLY A 858 21.98 41.87 3.31
CA GLY A 858 20.56 41.52 3.35
C GLY A 858 20.26 40.01 3.44
N GLN A 859 21.26 39.14 3.43
CA GLN A 859 21.06 37.69 3.40
C GLN A 859 20.36 37.17 4.68
N ARG A 860 19.44 36.21 4.51
CA ARG A 860 18.63 35.64 5.60
C ARG A 860 19.18 34.35 6.16
N TYR A 861 19.14 34.21 7.48
CA TYR A 861 19.52 33.00 8.21
C TYR A 861 18.45 32.60 9.23
N TRP A 862 18.05 31.33 9.21
CA TRP A 862 17.16 30.75 10.21
C TRP A 862 17.95 29.84 11.17
N PRO A 863 17.63 29.81 12.48
CA PRO A 863 18.28 28.89 13.42
C PRO A 863 17.91 27.43 13.16
N ILE A 864 18.88 26.53 13.23
CA ILE A 864 18.73 25.10 12.99
C ILE A 864 18.52 24.36 14.32
N GLY A 865 17.47 23.54 14.40
CA GLY A 865 17.19 22.71 15.57
C GLY A 865 16.88 23.51 16.84
N LYS A 866 17.88 23.69 17.71
CA LYS A 866 17.79 24.44 18.98
C LYS A 866 18.71 25.67 19.03
N GLU A 867 19.32 26.06 17.92
CA GLU A 867 20.14 27.27 17.83
C GLU A 867 19.36 28.52 18.27
N THR A 868 20.04 29.43 18.96
CA THR A 868 19.62 30.81 19.18
C THR A 868 20.13 31.70 18.04
N PRO A 869 19.62 32.94 17.87
CA PRO A 869 20.18 33.90 16.92
C PRO A 869 21.68 34.16 17.13
N GLN A 870 22.19 34.06 18.37
CA GLN A 870 23.61 34.23 18.66
C GLN A 870 24.46 33.02 18.21
N ASP A 871 23.90 31.82 18.24
CA ASP A 871 24.56 30.62 17.70
C ASP A 871 24.65 30.71 16.17
N VAL A 872 23.61 31.24 15.51
CA VAL A 872 23.63 31.55 14.07
C VAL A 872 24.74 32.55 13.73
N ILE A 873 24.87 33.66 14.49
CA ILE A 873 25.97 34.62 14.32
C ILE A 873 27.33 33.93 14.49
N THR A 874 27.46 33.05 15.49
CA THR A 874 28.71 32.32 15.75
C THR A 874 29.05 31.40 14.57
N ARG A 875 28.08 30.66 14.04
CA ARG A 875 28.24 29.74 12.90
C ARG A 875 28.65 30.46 11.60
N ILE A 876 28.21 31.70 11.36
CA ILE A 876 28.56 32.47 10.15
C ILE A 876 29.79 33.37 10.31
N THR A 877 30.30 33.55 11.55
CA THR A 877 31.53 34.31 11.84
C THR A 877 32.73 33.43 12.17
N GLN A 878 32.56 32.11 12.18
CA GLN A 878 33.61 31.09 12.29
C GLN A 878 33.92 30.43 10.92
N PRO A 879 35.14 29.93 10.71
CA PRO A 879 35.51 29.24 9.48
C PRO A 879 34.76 27.91 9.32
N ASN A 880 34.05 27.75 8.20
CA ASN A 880 33.33 26.51 7.91
C ASN A 880 34.25 25.51 7.19
N THR A 881 35.19 24.94 7.95
CA THR A 881 36.14 23.94 7.45
C THR A 881 35.50 22.56 7.25
N GLU A 882 34.53 22.19 8.08
CA GLU A 882 33.83 20.89 8.01
C GLU A 882 33.21 20.65 6.63
N ARG A 883 32.45 21.63 6.09
CA ARG A 883 31.89 21.58 4.74
C ARG A 883 32.93 21.33 3.64
N LEU A 884 34.13 21.89 3.78
CA LEU A 884 35.20 21.76 2.79
C LEU A 884 35.97 20.44 2.93
N LEU A 885 36.04 19.88 4.15
CA LEU A 885 36.60 18.56 4.43
C LEU A 885 35.68 17.42 3.97
N GLU A 886 34.37 17.64 4.01
CA GLU A 886 33.33 16.70 3.55
C GLU A 886 32.92 16.90 2.08
N LEU A 887 33.68 17.70 1.32
CA LEU A 887 33.40 17.97 -0.09
C LEU A 887 33.34 16.66 -0.91
N SER A 888 32.24 16.47 -1.62
CA SER A 888 32.05 15.45 -2.65
C SER A 888 31.98 16.11 -4.03
N LEU A 889 32.55 15.45 -5.05
CA LEU A 889 32.60 15.97 -6.42
C LEU A 889 32.22 14.89 -7.44
N PRO A 890 31.45 15.23 -8.49
CA PRO A 890 31.22 14.35 -9.62
C PRO A 890 32.50 14.18 -10.46
N ALA A 891 32.56 13.13 -11.27
CA ALA A 891 33.66 12.85 -12.21
C ALA A 891 33.74 13.85 -13.39
N GLN A 892 32.69 14.64 -13.58
CA GLN A 892 32.62 15.75 -14.53
C GLN A 892 31.85 16.89 -13.85
N MET A 893 32.41 18.10 -13.86
CA MET A 893 31.74 19.31 -13.39
C MET A 893 31.41 20.20 -14.57
N CYS A 894 30.17 20.66 -14.62
CA CYS A 894 29.68 21.58 -15.63
C CYS A 894 29.17 22.85 -14.95
N LYS A 895 29.17 23.96 -15.69
CA LYS A 895 28.76 25.26 -15.18
C LYS A 895 27.26 25.22 -14.85
N PRO A 896 26.85 25.57 -13.62
CA PRO A 896 25.45 25.73 -13.28
C PRO A 896 24.90 26.97 -13.98
N GLY A 897 23.65 26.93 -14.42
CA GLY A 897 22.99 28.09 -14.97
C GLY A 897 22.58 29.10 -13.88
N PRO A 898 22.35 30.38 -14.26
CA PRO A 898 22.08 31.48 -13.33
C PRO A 898 20.76 31.36 -12.54
N VAL A 899 19.80 30.56 -13.00
CA VAL A 899 18.45 30.44 -12.41
C VAL A 899 18.39 29.21 -11.51
N GLY A 900 18.86 29.33 -10.27
CA GLY A 900 18.81 28.25 -9.29
C GLY A 900 19.60 26.99 -9.69
N GLY A 901 20.63 27.13 -10.51
CA GLY A 901 21.39 26.03 -11.11
C GLY A 901 21.00 25.69 -12.54
N THR A 902 19.86 26.20 -13.02
CA THR A 902 19.34 26.01 -14.39
C THR A 902 19.61 27.23 -15.28
N TYR A 903 19.62 27.05 -16.60
CA TYR A 903 19.85 28.14 -17.57
C TYR A 903 18.59 28.96 -17.90
N GLY A 904 17.43 28.47 -17.45
CA GLY A 904 16.21 29.25 -17.39
C GLY A 904 15.07 28.47 -16.75
N ALA A 905 13.99 29.16 -16.41
CA ALA A 905 12.80 28.54 -15.86
C ALA A 905 11.52 29.17 -16.42
N SER A 906 10.48 28.36 -16.61
CA SER A 906 9.15 28.80 -17.03
C SER A 906 8.15 28.65 -15.89
N LEU A 907 7.37 29.69 -15.66
CA LEU A 907 6.24 29.68 -14.74
C LEU A 907 4.97 29.26 -15.48
N LEU A 908 4.25 28.27 -14.95
CA LEU A 908 3.08 27.64 -15.55
C LEU A 908 1.82 27.95 -14.73
N SER A 909 0.73 28.25 -15.41
CA SER A 909 -0.63 28.21 -14.86
C SER A 909 -1.48 27.22 -15.67
N ALA A 910 -2.76 27.10 -15.33
CA ALA A 910 -3.71 26.37 -16.16
C ALA A 910 -3.85 26.94 -17.59
N ASP A 911 -3.52 28.22 -17.79
CA ASP A 911 -3.64 28.89 -19.08
C ASP A 911 -2.35 28.79 -19.92
N GLY A 912 -1.39 27.96 -19.49
CA GLY A 912 -0.11 27.74 -20.16
C GLY A 912 1.06 28.43 -19.47
N ILE A 913 1.99 28.98 -20.26
CA ILE A 913 3.19 29.68 -19.77
C ILE A 913 2.81 31.11 -19.37
N VAL A 914 3.06 31.47 -18.11
CA VAL A 914 2.85 32.81 -17.54
C VAL A 914 4.04 33.73 -17.82
N SER A 915 5.26 33.21 -17.63
CA SER A 915 6.51 33.97 -17.82
C SER A 915 7.73 33.05 -17.90
N ASP A 916 8.74 33.48 -18.64
CA ASP A 916 10.05 32.83 -18.71
C ASP A 916 11.13 33.67 -18.00
N TYR A 917 12.05 33.00 -17.32
CA TYR A 917 13.15 33.59 -16.56
C TYR A 917 14.48 33.08 -17.09
N LEU A 918 15.24 33.93 -17.78
CA LEU A 918 16.52 33.57 -18.43
C LEU A 918 17.77 33.85 -17.56
N GLY A 919 17.60 34.40 -16.35
CA GLY A 919 18.69 34.69 -15.42
C GLY A 919 19.56 35.91 -15.76
N GLU A 920 19.13 36.74 -16.72
CA GLU A 920 19.89 37.91 -17.19
C GLU A 920 19.75 39.14 -16.28
N ASN A 921 18.74 39.18 -15.40
CA ASN A 921 18.56 40.24 -14.42
C ASN A 921 19.13 39.81 -13.05
N GLN A 922 20.34 40.27 -12.72
CA GLN A 922 20.95 40.11 -11.38
C GLN A 922 20.41 41.11 -10.33
N GLU A 923 19.38 41.91 -10.64
CA GLU A 923 18.84 42.87 -9.67
C GLU A 923 17.77 42.26 -8.74
N ARG A 924 18.27 41.85 -7.56
CA ARG A 924 17.61 41.64 -6.25
C ARG A 924 17.27 40.20 -5.84
#